data_AF-A0A812PB45-F1
#
_entry.id   AF-A0A812PB45-F1
#
_cell.length_a   1.000
_cell.length_b   1.000
_cell.length_c   1.000
_cell.angle_alpha   90.00
_cell.angle_beta   90.00
_cell.angle_gamma   90.00
#
_symmetry.space_group_name_H-M   'P 1'
#
loop_
_entity.id
_entity.type
_entity.pdbx_description
1 polymer ?
#
loop_
_entity_poly.entity_id
_entity_poly.type
_entity_poly.pdbx_seq_one_letter_code
_entity_poly.pdbx_strand_id
1 'polypeptide(L)'
;LGDEAMASWLNLVPGQSVAVWYPDDVYYHERILLWRCSDDLWMILTPDGDMYVEDLRCAGGDGPTKMKIKGVDFTYWSRVGGRAYKFREHPTAEDFRAHVRAAREELEGEPGYDASWLPTHVMDQKGALVDASAFLGTALVRRRIVRKGPLGSGAPPAPEGKLWLSAEHFGDRTIGDIVDVNPSTDFAFGGQVAQEDEGGDARTLYLDFDNQGTRYKSWKTLVQECKDFTYSDWPHEGPATTMHMIKAMERQGGDPKGWLEIWCLIEALWLGGTFDQLNLPVLSSFETLSRRVAAIVEAYSQGPSSAPDWSSARLITGYKGPEDIVMPQLKTWVARRGKEEADLHQARNRVKELRRGTQVADEGADAVADGSLPAGARPKPKAKGPLHVPRYLFLYLSWSYARPSELLRCCIACLVAPSARVTEYWSLVLNPEESGNPSKVGEYDDSGLVQGAGNRPLWDFEYSDFLSCFNQVQKRGRWKSHKSVARYEKSGRLAMNFNSLGFYLMDLFAGSGGVAKAVRKLGFTAKEWDLLWGAKFDLVKPEVLKRVRSDIRSGYVLGAMLAPPCLSFSAARDRASAIRTAEYPWGVPDFYLKQKDRNSLHEGNRLFESVIQVIRWLDDLSLPWILEHPRSSKCWLLPPVQALLKSSHTFVVHTDMCQWGTRWKRPTTLLTGNVDSQNLQRLHRLCHGHSGVCSRTSSTHFVLSGLAPGQVPWTQVSHEHPKKLCDALAFALTAVYHVDPPAQPLRTRPFGKWLGRL
;
A
#
# COMPACT_ATOMS: atom_id res chain seq x y z
N LEU A 1 42.55 14.56 -3.06
CA LEU A 1 42.89 13.48 -4.01
C LEU A 1 43.47 14.18 -5.23
N GLY A 2 44.67 13.82 -5.67
CA GLY A 2 45.41 14.57 -6.70
C GLY A 2 44.77 14.48 -8.09
N ASP A 3 45.10 15.44 -8.95
CA ASP A 3 44.51 15.65 -10.28
C ASP A 3 44.59 14.42 -11.22
N GLU A 4 45.52 13.49 -11.00
CA GLU A 4 45.57 12.21 -11.73
C GLU A 4 44.42 11.27 -11.39
N ALA A 5 43.90 11.31 -10.15
CA ALA A 5 42.74 10.51 -9.77
C ALA A 5 41.47 11.01 -10.45
N MET A 6 41.34 12.32 -10.76
CA MET A 6 40.17 12.86 -11.46
C MET A 6 40.10 12.45 -12.94
N ALA A 7 41.23 12.11 -13.57
CA ALA A 7 41.25 11.71 -14.98
C ALA A 7 40.74 10.27 -15.24
N SER A 8 40.67 9.39 -14.23
CA SER A 8 40.25 7.99 -14.42
C SER A 8 38.73 7.78 -14.44
N TRP A 9 37.94 8.71 -13.88
CA TRP A 9 36.48 8.63 -13.79
C TRP A 9 35.79 8.82 -15.14
N LEU A 10 36.37 9.66 -16.01
CA LEU A 10 35.85 9.96 -17.34
C LEU A 10 35.92 8.77 -18.31
N ASN A 11 36.69 7.73 -17.97
CA ASN A 11 36.91 6.56 -18.82
C ASN A 11 36.19 5.30 -18.33
N LEU A 12 35.24 5.42 -17.41
CA LEU A 12 34.40 4.29 -17.00
C LEU A 12 33.52 3.82 -18.16
N VAL A 13 33.42 2.50 -18.32
CA VAL A 13 32.62 1.85 -19.36
C VAL A 13 31.63 0.86 -18.74
N PRO A 14 30.50 0.59 -19.41
CA PRO A 14 29.61 -0.50 -19.01
C PRO A 14 30.38 -1.83 -18.90
N GLY A 15 30.03 -2.64 -17.90
CA GLY A 15 30.67 -3.91 -17.58
C GLY A 15 31.88 -3.78 -16.65
N GLN A 16 32.40 -2.57 -16.46
CA GLN A 16 33.52 -2.33 -15.55
C GLN A 16 33.11 -2.70 -14.13
N SER A 17 33.96 -3.50 -13.47
CA SER A 17 33.80 -3.81 -12.05
C SER A 17 34.55 -2.79 -11.19
N VAL A 18 33.87 -2.23 -10.19
CA VAL A 18 34.44 -1.29 -9.22
C VAL A 18 34.20 -1.77 -7.79
N ALA A 19 35.10 -1.40 -6.89
CA ALA A 19 35.00 -1.64 -5.46
C ALA A 19 34.72 -0.31 -4.76
N VAL A 20 33.56 -0.19 -4.14
CA VAL A 20 33.15 1.01 -3.41
C VAL A 20 33.20 0.77 -1.89
N TRP A 21 33.49 1.80 -1.10
CA TRP A 21 33.58 1.72 0.36
C TRP A 21 32.66 2.73 1.01
N TYR A 22 31.84 2.29 1.97
CA TYR A 22 30.99 3.15 2.78
C TYR A 22 31.58 3.32 4.18
N PRO A 23 31.45 4.50 4.81
CA PRO A 23 32.01 4.78 6.14
C PRO A 23 31.48 3.88 7.26
N ASP A 24 30.26 3.35 7.09
CA ASP A 24 29.51 2.57 8.07
C ASP A 24 29.59 1.05 7.82
N ASP A 25 30.34 0.61 6.80
CA ASP A 25 30.55 -0.80 6.50
C ASP A 25 32.00 -1.25 6.81
N VAL A 26 32.18 -2.56 6.93
CA VAL A 26 33.48 -3.22 7.13
C VAL A 26 33.98 -3.94 5.87
N TYR A 27 33.19 -3.92 4.78
CA TYR A 27 33.53 -4.52 3.49
C TYR A 27 33.59 -3.47 2.38
N TYR A 28 34.53 -3.66 1.44
CA TYR A 28 34.40 -3.12 0.09
C TYR A 28 33.26 -3.83 -0.63
N HIS A 29 32.49 -3.09 -1.41
CA HIS A 29 31.35 -3.59 -2.16
C HIS A 29 31.66 -3.61 -3.65
N GLU A 30 31.56 -4.77 -4.29
CA GLU A 30 31.67 -4.88 -5.75
C GLU A 30 30.41 -4.33 -6.42
N ARG A 31 30.60 -3.50 -7.45
CA ARG A 31 29.56 -3.01 -8.37
C ARG A 31 29.98 -3.32 -9.79
N ILE A 32 29.03 -3.70 -10.63
CA ILE A 32 29.22 -3.73 -12.09
C ILE A 32 28.47 -2.55 -12.67
N LEU A 33 29.15 -1.70 -13.44
CA LEU A 33 28.53 -0.55 -14.09
C LEU A 33 27.66 -1.03 -15.25
N LEU A 34 26.38 -0.66 -15.28
CA LEU A 34 25.45 -1.06 -16.35
C LEU A 34 25.30 0.04 -17.40
N TRP A 35 24.98 1.26 -16.95
CA TRP A 35 24.76 2.38 -17.86
C TRP A 35 25.01 3.72 -17.18
N ARG A 36 25.49 4.70 -17.95
CA ARG A 36 25.76 6.04 -17.44
C ARG A 36 24.47 6.87 -17.46
N CYS A 37 24.12 7.44 -16.32
CA CYS A 37 22.98 8.37 -16.21
C CYS A 37 23.44 9.79 -16.54
N SER A 38 24.47 10.27 -15.84
CA SER A 38 25.18 11.52 -16.09
C SER A 38 26.68 11.33 -15.83
N ASP A 39 27.50 12.38 -15.90
CA ASP A 39 28.96 12.26 -15.76
C ASP A 39 29.40 11.57 -14.44
N ASP A 40 28.58 11.70 -13.39
CA ASP A 40 28.89 11.25 -12.03
C ASP A 40 27.97 10.12 -11.51
N LEU A 41 26.84 9.88 -12.19
CA LEU A 41 25.80 8.93 -11.78
C LEU A 41 25.75 7.71 -12.70
N TRP A 42 25.82 6.53 -12.11
CA TRP A 42 25.79 5.27 -12.85
C TRP A 42 24.69 4.35 -12.35
N MET A 43 23.94 3.74 -13.26
CA MET A 43 23.14 2.57 -12.93
C MET A 43 24.09 1.40 -12.70
N ILE A 44 24.01 0.77 -11.54
CA ILE A 44 24.91 -0.30 -11.11
C ILE A 44 24.14 -1.60 -10.89
N LEU A 45 24.87 -2.72 -10.90
CA LEU A 45 24.41 -4.03 -10.45
C LEU A 45 25.15 -4.46 -9.18
N THR A 46 24.41 -4.93 -8.18
CA THR A 46 24.96 -5.46 -6.92
C THR A 46 25.10 -6.98 -6.93
N PRO A 47 25.92 -7.57 -6.02
CA PRO A 47 26.03 -9.03 -5.85
C PRO A 47 24.71 -9.75 -5.54
N ASP A 48 23.72 -9.02 -5.02
CA ASP A 48 22.38 -9.53 -4.69
C ASP A 48 21.42 -9.50 -5.88
N GLY A 49 21.84 -8.91 -7.00
CA GLY A 49 21.04 -8.77 -8.23
C GLY A 49 20.20 -7.50 -8.29
N ASP A 50 20.40 -6.56 -7.36
CA ASP A 50 19.69 -5.28 -7.36
C ASP A 50 20.29 -4.30 -8.37
N MET A 51 19.44 -3.49 -9.00
CA MET A 51 19.81 -2.39 -9.87
C MET A 51 19.31 -1.07 -9.29
N TYR A 52 20.19 -0.07 -9.21
CA TYR A 52 19.83 1.30 -8.84
C TYR A 52 20.91 2.28 -9.29
N VAL A 53 20.58 3.57 -9.29
CA VAL A 53 21.52 4.66 -9.60
C VAL A 53 22.37 4.97 -8.38
N GLU A 54 23.68 4.98 -8.56
CA GLU A 54 24.66 5.31 -7.53
C GLU A 54 25.58 6.46 -7.96
N ASP A 55 25.84 7.40 -7.05
CA ASP A 55 26.80 8.48 -7.20
C ASP A 55 28.20 7.99 -6.86
N LEU A 56 29.07 7.92 -7.87
CA LEU A 56 30.40 7.37 -7.69
C LEU A 56 31.44 8.43 -7.28
N ARG A 57 31.14 9.73 -7.23
CA ARG A 57 32.12 10.82 -6.93
C ARG A 57 32.86 10.70 -5.60
N CYS A 58 32.42 9.80 -4.73
CA CYS A 58 32.98 9.64 -3.39
C CYS A 58 32.86 10.89 -2.51
N ALA A 59 31.83 11.73 -2.73
CA ALA A 59 31.64 13.00 -2.02
C ALA A 59 31.28 12.83 -0.53
N GLY A 60 30.93 11.62 -0.09
CA GLY A 60 30.46 11.34 1.27
C GLY A 60 29.01 11.79 1.51
N GLY A 61 28.29 11.06 2.36
CA GLY A 61 26.84 11.15 2.52
C GLY A 61 26.26 9.74 2.62
N ASP A 62 25.15 9.47 1.93
CA ASP A 62 24.60 8.11 1.75
C ASP A 62 25.33 7.30 0.66
N GLY A 63 26.22 7.95 -0.10
CA GLY A 63 27.03 7.32 -1.16
C GLY A 63 28.41 6.84 -0.67
N PRO A 64 29.19 6.20 -1.54
CA PRO A 64 30.52 5.72 -1.20
C PRO A 64 31.47 6.88 -0.87
N THR A 65 32.56 6.57 -0.14
CA THR A 65 33.64 7.53 0.20
C THR A 65 34.98 7.18 -0.42
N LYS A 66 35.12 5.95 -0.93
CA LYS A 66 36.27 5.53 -1.74
C LYS A 66 35.78 4.59 -2.82
N MET A 67 36.37 4.71 -4.01
CA MET A 67 36.19 3.78 -5.11
C MET A 67 37.56 3.31 -5.60
N LYS A 68 37.62 2.04 -6.03
CA LYS A 68 38.76 1.47 -6.74
C LYS A 68 38.27 0.68 -7.96
N ILE A 69 38.93 0.83 -9.09
CA ILE A 69 38.58 0.19 -10.36
C ILE A 69 39.36 -1.12 -10.49
N LYS A 70 38.65 -2.24 -10.66
CA LYS A 70 39.27 -3.55 -10.86
C LYS A 70 39.94 -3.60 -12.24
N GLY A 71 41.21 -4.01 -12.29
CA GLY A 71 42.04 -4.00 -13.49
C GLY A 71 42.92 -2.74 -13.62
N VAL A 72 42.58 -1.65 -12.93
CA VAL A 72 43.39 -0.42 -12.90
C VAL A 72 44.06 -0.26 -11.53
N ASP A 73 43.27 -0.14 -10.46
CA ASP A 73 43.77 0.07 -9.10
C ASP A 73 44.18 -1.23 -8.42
N PHE A 74 43.52 -2.33 -8.77
CA PHE A 74 43.84 -3.66 -8.24
C PHE A 74 43.41 -4.77 -9.21
N THR A 75 44.18 -5.84 -9.30
CA THR A 75 43.88 -7.00 -10.16
C THR A 75 43.07 -8.08 -9.44
N TYR A 76 43.42 -8.36 -8.19
CA TYR A 76 42.81 -9.43 -7.38
C TYR A 76 42.07 -8.85 -6.19
N TRP A 77 40.88 -9.38 -5.88
CA TRP A 77 40.05 -8.94 -4.75
C TRP A 77 40.78 -9.02 -3.39
N SER A 78 41.76 -9.92 -3.24
CA SER A 78 42.62 -9.98 -2.04
C SER A 78 43.54 -8.77 -1.87
N ARG A 79 43.74 -7.97 -2.92
CA ARG A 79 44.59 -6.77 -2.95
C ARG A 79 43.81 -5.45 -2.95
N VAL A 80 42.49 -5.49 -2.78
CA VAL A 80 41.66 -4.27 -2.71
C VAL A 80 41.97 -3.42 -1.46
N GLY A 81 42.63 -4.00 -0.46
CA GLY A 81 43.00 -3.32 0.79
C GLY A 81 41.97 -3.48 1.91
N GLY A 82 41.12 -4.52 1.83
CA GLY A 82 40.11 -4.85 2.83
C GLY A 82 39.37 -6.14 2.49
N ARG A 83 38.39 -6.53 3.30
CA ARG A 83 37.46 -7.61 2.91
C ARG A 83 36.51 -7.07 1.84
N ALA A 84 36.07 -7.92 0.92
CA ALA A 84 35.17 -7.53 -0.15
C ALA A 84 33.88 -8.37 -0.16
N TYR A 85 32.74 -7.71 -0.18
CA TYR A 85 31.44 -8.24 -0.56
C TYR A 85 31.34 -8.23 -2.08
N LYS A 86 31.31 -9.42 -2.68
CA LYS A 86 31.56 -9.62 -4.11
C LYS A 86 30.58 -10.61 -4.71
N PHE A 87 30.44 -10.57 -6.03
CA PHE A 87 29.60 -11.53 -6.74
C PHE A 87 30.08 -12.95 -6.46
N ARG A 88 29.13 -13.82 -6.08
CA ARG A 88 29.42 -15.26 -5.95
C ARG A 88 29.71 -15.86 -7.33
N GLU A 89 28.91 -15.49 -8.31
CA GLU A 89 29.04 -15.80 -9.73
C GLU A 89 28.79 -14.51 -10.50
N HIS A 90 29.68 -14.16 -11.42
CA HIS A 90 29.50 -12.99 -12.28
C HIS A 90 28.38 -13.25 -13.30
N PRO A 91 27.58 -12.22 -13.66
CA PRO A 91 26.53 -12.36 -14.66
C PRO A 91 27.12 -12.86 -15.98
N THR A 92 26.37 -13.70 -16.71
CA THR A 92 26.83 -14.13 -18.04
C THR A 92 26.80 -12.96 -19.03
N ALA A 93 27.41 -13.12 -20.21
CA ALA A 93 27.33 -12.11 -21.27
C ALA A 93 25.88 -11.86 -21.74
N GLU A 94 25.00 -12.86 -21.64
CA GLU A 94 23.58 -12.70 -21.95
C GLU A 94 22.85 -11.94 -20.85
N ASP A 95 23.08 -12.32 -19.58
CA ASP A 95 22.50 -11.62 -18.44
C ASP A 95 22.92 -10.16 -18.43
N PHE A 96 24.21 -9.88 -18.59
CA PHE A 96 24.72 -8.51 -18.60
C PHE A 96 24.09 -7.67 -19.72
N ARG A 97 23.88 -8.23 -20.92
CA ARG A 97 23.14 -7.53 -21.99
C ARG A 97 21.68 -7.26 -21.62
N ALA A 98 21.04 -8.16 -20.90
CA ALA A 98 19.68 -7.96 -20.40
C ALA A 98 19.64 -6.84 -19.34
N HIS A 99 20.57 -6.83 -18.37
CA HIS A 99 20.68 -5.79 -17.36
C HIS A 99 21.00 -4.41 -17.97
N VAL A 100 21.85 -4.35 -18.99
CA VAL A 100 22.12 -3.10 -19.73
C VAL A 100 20.86 -2.57 -20.43
N ARG A 101 20.04 -3.43 -21.03
CA ARG A 101 18.76 -3.01 -21.62
C ARG A 101 17.79 -2.48 -20.57
N ALA A 102 17.62 -3.22 -19.46
CA ALA A 102 16.76 -2.80 -18.36
C ALA A 102 17.22 -1.46 -17.76
N ALA A 103 18.53 -1.28 -17.57
CA ALA A 103 19.11 -0.05 -17.05
C ALA A 103 18.78 1.16 -17.93
N ARG A 104 18.85 0.99 -19.26
CA ARG A 104 18.50 2.06 -20.21
C ARG A 104 17.01 2.39 -20.20
N GLU A 105 16.16 1.37 -20.21
CA GLU A 105 14.70 1.56 -20.20
C GLU A 105 14.23 2.27 -18.91
N GLU A 106 14.86 1.96 -17.77
CA GLU A 106 14.56 2.61 -16.49
C GLU A 106 15.05 4.07 -16.46
N LEU A 107 16.25 4.34 -17.00
CA LEU A 107 16.81 5.70 -17.03
C LEU A 107 16.12 6.64 -18.03
N GLU A 108 15.40 6.14 -19.05
CA GLU A 108 14.70 6.98 -20.03
C GLU A 108 13.66 7.93 -19.40
N GLY A 109 13.19 7.65 -18.18
CA GLY A 109 12.27 8.51 -17.43
C GLY A 109 12.92 9.41 -16.35
N GLU A 110 14.22 9.30 -16.10
CA GLU A 110 14.89 9.96 -14.97
C GLU A 110 15.39 11.38 -15.33
N PRO A 111 15.18 12.40 -14.46
CA PRO A 111 15.68 13.73 -14.68
C PRO A 111 17.22 13.78 -14.66
N GLY A 112 17.82 14.24 -15.75
CA GLY A 112 19.28 14.33 -15.90
C GLY A 112 19.92 13.19 -16.70
N TYR A 113 19.13 12.24 -17.20
CA TYR A 113 19.62 11.19 -18.10
C TYR A 113 20.06 11.76 -19.46
N ASP A 114 21.32 11.56 -19.80
CA ASP A 114 21.85 11.91 -21.13
C ASP A 114 21.54 10.81 -22.16
N ALA A 115 20.38 10.92 -22.80
CA ALA A 115 19.96 10.00 -23.87
C ALA A 115 20.85 10.06 -25.13
N SER A 116 21.75 11.04 -25.25
CA SER A 116 22.67 11.17 -26.38
C SER A 116 23.96 10.39 -26.21
N TRP A 117 24.33 10.06 -24.97
CA TRP A 117 25.54 9.29 -24.69
C TRP A 117 25.41 7.83 -25.13
N LEU A 118 26.42 7.37 -25.86
CA LEU A 118 26.58 5.97 -26.26
C LEU A 118 28.02 5.54 -25.97
N PRO A 119 28.24 4.41 -25.28
CA PRO A 119 29.57 3.90 -25.04
C PRO A 119 30.19 3.42 -26.35
N THR A 120 31.45 3.77 -26.63
CA THR A 120 32.21 3.19 -27.75
C THR A 120 32.68 1.78 -27.42
N HIS A 121 32.93 1.51 -26.15
CA HIS A 121 33.48 0.25 -25.65
C HIS A 121 32.74 -0.24 -24.42
N VAL A 122 32.76 -1.55 -24.20
CA VAL A 122 32.19 -2.25 -23.05
C VAL A 122 33.22 -3.23 -22.52
N MET A 123 33.26 -3.43 -21.20
CA MET A 123 34.09 -4.46 -20.59
C MET A 123 33.31 -5.78 -20.57
N ASP A 124 33.87 -6.83 -21.18
CA ASP A 124 33.25 -8.15 -21.16
C ASP A 124 33.48 -8.87 -19.81
N GLN A 125 32.84 -10.04 -19.63
CA GLN A 125 32.96 -10.83 -18.39
C GLN A 125 34.35 -11.42 -18.16
N LYS A 126 35.23 -11.40 -19.16
CA LYS A 126 36.64 -11.81 -19.04
C LYS A 126 37.54 -10.65 -18.67
N GLY A 127 37.00 -9.43 -18.57
CA GLY A 127 37.76 -8.21 -18.31
C GLY A 127 38.48 -7.66 -19.54
N ALA A 128 38.03 -8.01 -20.75
CA ALA A 128 38.53 -7.46 -22.00
C ALA A 128 37.64 -6.32 -22.50
N LEU A 129 38.27 -5.25 -22.98
CA LEU A 129 37.58 -4.14 -23.61
C LEU A 129 37.18 -4.53 -25.04
N VAL A 130 35.88 -4.52 -25.33
CA VAL A 130 35.32 -4.89 -26.64
C VAL A 130 34.49 -3.75 -27.22
N ASP A 131 34.34 -3.74 -28.54
CA ASP A 131 33.48 -2.77 -29.24
C ASP A 131 32.03 -2.88 -28.76
N ALA A 132 31.45 -1.76 -28.34
CA ALA A 132 30.12 -1.74 -27.75
C ALA A 132 29.04 -2.15 -28.76
N SER A 133 29.18 -1.75 -30.03
CA SER A 133 28.23 -2.06 -31.08
C SER A 133 28.20 -3.55 -31.41
N ALA A 134 29.36 -4.19 -31.46
CA ALA A 134 29.49 -5.62 -31.65
C ALA A 134 28.94 -6.42 -30.46
N PHE A 135 29.17 -5.95 -29.24
CA PHE A 135 28.80 -6.68 -28.03
C PHE A 135 27.32 -6.50 -27.63
N LEU A 136 26.84 -5.26 -27.57
CA LEU A 136 25.49 -4.91 -27.15
C LEU A 136 24.47 -5.00 -28.31
N GLY A 137 24.91 -4.86 -29.56
CA GLY A 137 24.08 -5.03 -30.75
C GLY A 137 22.81 -4.17 -30.72
N THR A 138 21.65 -4.84 -30.79
CA THR A 138 20.33 -4.20 -30.76
C THR A 138 20.04 -3.41 -29.49
N ALA A 139 20.74 -3.68 -28.38
CA ALA A 139 20.61 -2.92 -27.15
C ALA A 139 21.09 -1.47 -27.27
N LEU A 140 21.85 -1.12 -28.32
CA LEU A 140 22.26 0.26 -28.63
C LEU A 140 21.31 0.99 -29.58
N VAL A 141 20.46 0.26 -30.31
CA VAL A 141 19.57 0.82 -31.33
C VAL A 141 18.33 1.43 -30.67
N ARG A 142 18.16 2.76 -30.76
CA ARG A 142 16.91 3.43 -30.40
C ARG A 142 15.76 2.74 -31.14
N ARG A 143 14.67 2.39 -30.44
CA ARG A 143 13.48 1.75 -31.04
C ARG A 143 13.15 2.40 -32.38
N ARG A 144 13.53 1.74 -33.47
CA ARG A 144 13.07 2.10 -34.81
C ARG A 144 11.59 1.77 -34.80
N ILE A 145 10.74 2.74 -35.14
CA ILE A 145 9.33 2.48 -35.41
C ILE A 145 9.29 1.35 -36.46
N VAL A 146 8.88 0.16 -36.03
CA VAL A 146 8.81 -1.02 -36.89
C VAL A 146 7.57 -0.86 -37.76
N ARG A 147 7.72 -0.17 -38.89
CA ARG A 147 6.99 -0.57 -40.11
C ARG A 147 7.73 -1.80 -40.64
N LYS A 148 7.10 -2.97 -40.57
CA LYS A 148 7.58 -4.15 -41.28
C LYS A 148 7.55 -3.85 -42.78
N GLY A 149 8.73 -3.71 -43.37
CA GLY A 149 8.96 -3.79 -44.80
C GLY A 149 10.37 -4.35 -45.02
N PRO A 150 10.57 -5.32 -45.93
CA PRO A 150 11.90 -5.84 -46.21
C PRO A 150 12.67 -4.86 -47.11
N LEU A 151 13.94 -4.63 -46.77
CA LEU A 151 14.91 -3.93 -47.62
C LEU A 151 15.50 -4.93 -48.62
N GLY A 152 14.95 -4.92 -49.83
CA GLY A 152 15.60 -5.38 -51.05
C GLY A 152 15.58 -4.23 -52.05
N SER A 153 16.73 -3.94 -52.66
CA SER A 153 17.00 -2.96 -53.71
C SER A 153 15.80 -2.69 -54.64
N GLY A 154 15.38 -1.42 -54.71
CA GLY A 154 14.17 -0.98 -55.41
C GLY A 154 14.15 -1.33 -56.90
N ALA A 155 13.08 -1.99 -57.33
CA ALA A 155 12.67 -2.01 -58.73
C ALA A 155 12.21 -0.59 -59.13
N PRO A 156 12.47 -0.17 -60.38
CA PRO A 156 11.96 1.11 -60.87
C PRO A 156 10.44 1.15 -60.82
N PRO A 157 9.84 2.36 -60.71
CA PRO A 157 8.39 2.52 -60.72
C PRO A 157 7.78 1.88 -61.97
N ALA A 158 6.66 1.17 -61.80
CA ALA A 158 5.94 0.59 -62.92
C ALA A 158 5.47 1.70 -63.87
N PRO A 159 5.53 1.49 -65.20
CA PRO A 159 4.99 2.43 -66.16
C PRO A 159 3.51 2.73 -65.90
N GLU A 160 3.06 3.93 -66.27
CA GLU A 160 1.69 4.39 -66.10
C GLU A 160 0.69 3.38 -66.71
N GLY A 161 -0.26 2.91 -65.90
CA GLY A 161 -1.25 1.90 -66.26
C GLY A 161 -0.84 0.43 -66.05
N LYS A 162 0.30 0.15 -65.40
CA LYS A 162 0.74 -1.23 -65.09
C LYS A 162 1.09 -1.40 -63.60
N LEU A 163 0.89 -2.62 -63.08
CA LEU A 163 1.20 -3.00 -61.69
C LEU A 163 2.22 -4.16 -61.68
N TRP A 164 3.18 -4.13 -60.76
CA TRP A 164 4.03 -5.30 -60.49
C TRP A 164 3.28 -6.31 -59.63
N LEU A 165 3.28 -7.58 -60.02
CA LEU A 165 2.76 -8.69 -59.21
C LEU A 165 3.92 -9.39 -58.48
N SER A 166 3.68 -9.77 -57.22
CA SER A 166 4.67 -10.26 -56.24
C SER A 166 5.36 -11.58 -56.63
N ALA A 167 6.53 -11.81 -56.02
CA ALA A 167 7.61 -12.74 -56.37
C ALA A 167 7.39 -14.24 -56.09
N GLU A 168 6.16 -14.75 -56.10
CA GLU A 168 5.93 -16.20 -55.96
C GLU A 168 5.31 -16.79 -57.23
N HIS A 169 5.94 -17.86 -57.73
CA HIS A 169 5.58 -18.53 -58.98
C HIS A 169 4.10 -18.94 -58.99
N PHE A 170 3.35 -18.43 -59.97
CA PHE A 170 1.98 -18.88 -60.26
C PHE A 170 1.99 -19.70 -61.55
N GLY A 171 2.13 -21.02 -61.42
CA GLY A 171 2.22 -21.96 -62.54
C GLY A 171 3.45 -21.73 -63.42
N ASP A 172 3.29 -21.88 -64.73
CA ASP A 172 4.39 -21.88 -65.71
C ASP A 172 4.86 -20.48 -66.13
N ARG A 173 4.43 -19.41 -65.45
CA ARG A 173 4.69 -18.02 -65.86
C ARG A 173 5.80 -17.36 -65.05
N THR A 174 6.52 -16.44 -65.70
CA THR A 174 7.72 -15.79 -65.15
C THR A 174 7.57 -14.27 -65.05
N ILE A 175 8.37 -13.66 -64.16
CA ILE A 175 8.37 -12.20 -63.95
C ILE A 175 8.77 -11.51 -65.26
N GLY A 176 7.85 -10.72 -65.82
CA GLY A 176 8.04 -10.00 -67.09
C GLY A 176 6.98 -10.32 -68.16
N ASP A 177 6.21 -11.40 -67.98
CA ASP A 177 5.13 -11.77 -68.90
C ASP A 177 3.96 -10.77 -68.81
N ILE A 178 3.48 -10.29 -69.95
CA ILE A 178 2.30 -9.44 -70.05
C ILE A 178 1.07 -10.35 -70.07
N VAL A 179 0.18 -10.18 -69.08
CA VAL A 179 -1.07 -10.93 -68.99
C VAL A 179 -2.22 -9.95 -69.09
N ASP A 180 -3.13 -10.18 -70.04
CA ASP A 180 -4.41 -9.47 -70.10
C ASP A 180 -5.34 -10.04 -69.04
N VAL A 181 -5.71 -9.19 -68.09
CA VAL A 181 -6.58 -9.54 -66.96
C VAL A 181 -7.97 -9.02 -67.27
N ASN A 182 -8.99 -9.87 -67.24
CA ASN A 182 -10.37 -9.47 -67.40
C ASN A 182 -10.96 -9.11 -66.03
N PRO A 183 -11.29 -7.83 -65.76
CA PRO A 183 -11.76 -7.36 -64.45
C PRO A 183 -13.06 -8.03 -63.98
N SER A 184 -13.84 -8.58 -64.90
CA SER A 184 -15.16 -9.15 -64.62
C SER A 184 -15.17 -10.66 -64.37
N THR A 185 -14.11 -11.38 -64.75
CA THR A 185 -14.06 -12.85 -64.63
C THR A 185 -12.91 -13.35 -63.76
N ASP A 186 -11.80 -12.60 -63.70
CA ASP A 186 -10.58 -13.09 -63.07
C ASP A 186 -10.49 -12.71 -61.58
N PHE A 187 -11.45 -11.92 -61.11
CA PHE A 187 -11.65 -11.57 -59.71
C PHE A 187 -13.01 -12.07 -59.24
N ALA A 188 -13.01 -13.11 -58.40
CA ALA A 188 -14.21 -13.56 -57.68
C ALA A 188 -14.03 -13.27 -56.18
N PHE A 189 -14.60 -12.17 -55.70
CA PHE A 189 -14.74 -11.92 -54.26
C PHE A 189 -16.08 -12.49 -53.78
N GLY A 190 -16.02 -13.67 -53.17
CA GLY A 190 -17.15 -14.26 -52.46
C GLY A 190 -17.40 -13.52 -51.15
N GLY A 191 -18.65 -13.06 -50.97
CA GLY A 191 -19.15 -12.40 -49.76
C GLY A 191 -19.03 -10.88 -49.85
N GLN A 192 -20.17 -10.20 -50.05
CA GLN A 192 -20.29 -8.75 -50.26
C GLN A 192 -19.36 -7.90 -49.36
N VAL A 193 -18.29 -7.36 -49.95
CA VAL A 193 -17.58 -6.19 -49.43
C VAL A 193 -18.22 -4.98 -50.09
N ALA A 194 -18.81 -4.10 -49.29
CA ALA A 194 -19.39 -2.86 -49.79
C ALA A 194 -18.30 -1.99 -50.42
N GLN A 195 -18.62 -1.33 -51.53
CA GLN A 195 -17.84 -0.20 -52.05
C GLN A 195 -17.54 0.77 -50.90
N GLU A 196 -16.28 1.15 -50.75
CA GLU A 196 -15.88 2.26 -49.88
C GLU A 196 -16.57 3.53 -50.40
N ASP A 197 -17.66 3.92 -49.73
CA ASP A 197 -18.21 5.27 -49.86
C ASP A 197 -17.08 6.26 -49.52
N GLU A 198 -16.82 7.19 -50.43
CA GLU A 198 -15.70 8.12 -50.42
C GLU A 198 -15.54 8.83 -49.06
N GLY A 199 -14.56 8.38 -48.24
CA GLY A 199 -13.90 9.19 -47.21
C GLY A 199 -14.25 8.99 -45.73
N GLY A 200 -15.15 8.05 -45.37
CA GLY A 200 -15.55 7.82 -43.97
C GLY A 200 -14.86 6.61 -43.31
N ASP A 201 -14.49 6.71 -42.03
CA ASP A 201 -14.07 5.55 -41.24
C ASP A 201 -15.29 4.63 -41.02
N ALA A 202 -15.22 3.38 -41.48
CA ALA A 202 -16.30 2.40 -41.39
C ALA A 202 -16.82 2.16 -39.95
N ARG A 203 -16.04 2.55 -38.94
CA ARG A 203 -16.36 2.49 -37.50
C ARG A 203 -17.29 3.60 -37.02
N THR A 204 -17.50 4.64 -37.82
CA THR A 204 -18.33 5.80 -37.48
C THR A 204 -19.55 5.87 -38.39
N LEU A 205 -20.68 6.30 -37.84
CA LEU A 205 -21.88 6.66 -38.63
C LEU A 205 -21.88 8.16 -38.91
N TYR A 206 -22.77 8.59 -39.81
CA TYR A 206 -23.01 10.01 -40.01
C TYR A 206 -23.62 10.64 -38.76
N LEU A 207 -23.13 11.84 -38.43
CA LEU A 207 -23.57 12.58 -37.25
C LEU A 207 -24.95 13.21 -37.47
N ASP A 208 -25.92 12.77 -36.67
CA ASP A 208 -27.26 13.33 -36.56
C ASP A 208 -27.39 14.20 -35.31
N PHE A 209 -28.22 15.22 -35.42
CA PHE A 209 -28.64 16.07 -34.33
C PHE A 209 -30.16 16.03 -34.23
N ASP A 210 -30.68 16.02 -33.01
CA ASP A 210 -32.10 16.09 -32.77
C ASP A 210 -32.66 17.50 -33.05
N ASN A 211 -33.97 17.66 -32.88
CA ASN A 211 -34.66 18.94 -33.10
C ASN A 211 -34.20 20.07 -32.15
N GLN A 212 -33.43 19.74 -31.11
CA GLN A 212 -32.87 20.70 -30.15
C GLN A 212 -31.39 21.00 -30.43
N GLY A 213 -30.81 20.40 -31.47
CA GLY A 213 -29.39 20.55 -31.79
C GLY A 213 -28.47 19.71 -30.89
N THR A 214 -29.01 18.73 -30.15
CA THR A 214 -28.20 17.78 -29.38
C THR A 214 -27.76 16.65 -30.30
N ARG A 215 -26.48 16.27 -30.24
CA ARG A 215 -25.96 15.11 -30.97
C ARG A 215 -26.65 13.84 -30.44
N TYR A 216 -27.59 13.33 -31.23
CA TYR A 216 -28.41 12.19 -30.85
C TYR A 216 -29.00 11.52 -32.10
N LYS A 217 -28.89 10.19 -32.16
CA LYS A 217 -29.50 9.35 -33.19
C LYS A 217 -30.47 8.37 -32.53
N SER A 218 -31.68 8.25 -33.07
CA SER A 218 -32.66 7.28 -32.54
C SER A 218 -32.15 5.85 -32.75
N TRP A 219 -32.45 4.94 -31.82
CA TRP A 219 -31.99 3.55 -31.92
C TRP A 219 -32.42 2.88 -33.23
N LYS A 220 -33.64 3.17 -33.69
CA LYS A 220 -34.16 2.65 -34.96
C LYS A 220 -33.34 3.13 -36.16
N THR A 221 -33.06 4.43 -36.23
CA THR A 221 -32.23 5.01 -37.30
C THR A 221 -30.82 4.42 -37.27
N LEU A 222 -30.23 4.30 -36.08
CA LEU A 222 -28.93 3.67 -35.90
C LEU A 222 -28.89 2.24 -36.45
N VAL A 223 -29.84 1.39 -36.09
CA VAL A 223 -29.86 -0.01 -36.54
C VAL A 223 -29.99 -0.13 -38.05
N GLN A 224 -30.66 0.84 -38.70
CA GLN A 224 -30.79 0.90 -40.15
C GLN A 224 -29.49 1.35 -40.85
N GLU A 225 -28.71 2.21 -40.20
CA GLU A 225 -27.45 2.72 -40.75
C GLU A 225 -26.25 1.83 -40.46
N CYS A 226 -26.25 1.09 -39.34
CA CYS A 226 -25.21 0.14 -39.01
C CYS A 226 -25.03 -0.88 -40.14
N LYS A 227 -23.78 -1.11 -40.52
CA LYS A 227 -23.36 -2.08 -41.55
C LYS A 227 -22.36 -3.05 -40.94
N ASP A 228 -22.48 -4.33 -41.29
CA ASP A 228 -21.47 -5.33 -40.93
C ASP A 228 -20.29 -5.23 -41.89
N PHE A 229 -19.07 -5.23 -41.34
CA PHE A 229 -17.83 -5.36 -42.09
C PHE A 229 -16.92 -6.34 -41.37
N THR A 230 -16.23 -7.17 -42.14
CA THR A 230 -15.26 -8.15 -41.61
C THR A 230 -13.86 -7.72 -41.97
N TYR A 231 -13.00 -7.57 -40.97
CA TYR A 231 -11.58 -7.25 -41.16
C TYR A 231 -10.72 -8.52 -41.11
N SER A 232 -9.60 -8.52 -41.83
CA SER A 232 -8.67 -9.66 -41.84
C SER A 232 -7.92 -9.85 -40.52
N ASP A 233 -7.82 -8.81 -39.71
CA ASP A 233 -7.20 -8.78 -38.38
C ASP A 233 -8.23 -8.83 -37.24
N TRP A 234 -9.45 -9.30 -37.51
CA TRP A 234 -10.51 -9.39 -36.51
C TRP A 234 -10.10 -10.28 -35.32
N PRO A 235 -10.11 -9.78 -34.08
CA PRO A 235 -9.55 -10.51 -32.94
C PRO A 235 -10.46 -11.60 -32.37
N HIS A 236 -11.71 -11.70 -32.84
CA HIS A 236 -12.70 -12.64 -32.33
C HIS A 236 -12.89 -13.84 -33.27
N GLU A 237 -12.92 -15.04 -32.70
CA GLU A 237 -13.22 -16.27 -33.43
C GLU A 237 -14.75 -16.48 -33.54
N GLY A 238 -15.21 -17.05 -34.65
CA GLY A 238 -16.62 -17.32 -34.92
C GLY A 238 -17.42 -16.12 -35.46
N PRO A 239 -18.74 -16.29 -35.70
CA PRO A 239 -19.58 -15.26 -36.33
C PRO A 239 -19.73 -14.01 -35.46
N ALA A 240 -19.76 -12.83 -36.07
CA ALA A 240 -20.05 -11.58 -35.37
C ALA A 240 -21.51 -11.57 -34.86
N THR A 241 -21.72 -11.03 -33.66
CA THR A 241 -23.00 -11.12 -32.95
C THR A 241 -23.68 -9.78 -32.74
N THR A 242 -22.91 -8.69 -32.77
CA THR A 242 -23.40 -7.34 -32.45
C THR A 242 -24.57 -6.91 -33.35
N MET A 243 -24.47 -7.07 -34.67
CA MET A 243 -25.55 -6.69 -35.59
C MET A 243 -26.84 -7.46 -35.33
N HIS A 244 -26.73 -8.76 -35.07
CA HIS A 244 -27.89 -9.59 -34.75
C HIS A 244 -28.59 -9.08 -33.48
N MET A 245 -27.81 -8.80 -32.43
CA MET A 245 -28.31 -8.34 -31.14
C MET A 245 -29.01 -6.98 -31.25
N ILE A 246 -28.41 -5.98 -31.89
CA ILE A 246 -29.03 -4.65 -32.02
C ILE A 246 -30.33 -4.67 -32.85
N LYS A 247 -30.39 -5.54 -33.88
CA LYS A 247 -31.62 -5.79 -34.66
C LYS A 247 -32.69 -6.50 -33.84
N ALA A 248 -32.31 -7.46 -33.01
CA ALA A 248 -33.24 -8.15 -32.12
C ALA A 248 -33.86 -7.17 -31.12
N MET A 249 -33.04 -6.29 -30.54
CA MET A 249 -33.48 -5.25 -29.61
C MET A 249 -34.53 -4.32 -30.23
N GLU A 250 -34.25 -3.79 -31.43
CA GLU A 250 -35.16 -2.90 -32.16
C GLU A 250 -36.49 -3.59 -32.51
N ARG A 251 -36.45 -4.83 -33.01
CA ARG A 251 -37.65 -5.57 -33.42
C ARG A 251 -38.62 -5.86 -32.27
N GLN A 252 -38.11 -6.02 -31.05
CA GLN A 252 -38.95 -6.26 -29.87
C GLN A 252 -39.47 -4.95 -29.24
N GLY A 253 -39.38 -3.83 -29.96
CA GLY A 253 -40.03 -2.57 -29.59
C GLY A 253 -39.31 -1.78 -28.50
N GLY A 254 -38.03 -2.08 -28.24
CA GLY A 254 -37.22 -1.41 -27.23
C GLY A 254 -35.92 -0.86 -27.80
N ASP A 255 -35.34 0.11 -27.09
CA ASP A 255 -33.91 0.35 -27.13
C ASP A 255 -33.21 -0.59 -26.12
N PRO A 256 -31.87 -0.71 -26.14
CA PRO A 256 -31.15 -1.59 -25.23
C PRO A 256 -31.56 -1.44 -23.75
N LYS A 257 -31.93 -0.23 -23.29
CA LYS A 257 -32.26 0.03 -21.89
C LYS A 257 -33.50 -0.73 -21.41
N GLY A 258 -34.35 -1.20 -22.30
CA GLY A 258 -35.54 -1.98 -21.97
C GLY A 258 -35.31 -3.50 -21.81
N TRP A 259 -34.11 -4.01 -22.06
CA TRP A 259 -33.90 -5.45 -22.29
C TRP A 259 -33.35 -6.26 -21.12
N LEU A 260 -32.36 -5.75 -20.39
CA LEU A 260 -31.69 -6.49 -19.31
C LEU A 260 -31.32 -5.52 -18.18
N GLU A 261 -31.50 -5.95 -16.92
CA GLU A 261 -31.02 -5.24 -15.72
C GLU A 261 -29.48 -5.26 -15.56
N ILE A 262 -28.74 -5.44 -16.65
CA ILE A 262 -27.28 -5.39 -16.68
C ILE A 262 -26.88 -4.02 -17.19
N TRP A 263 -27.09 -3.02 -16.32
CA TRP A 263 -27.13 -1.61 -16.70
C TRP A 263 -25.88 -1.17 -17.46
N CYS A 264 -24.68 -1.55 -17.02
CA CYS A 264 -23.43 -1.03 -17.61
C CYS A 264 -23.15 -1.49 -19.06
N LEU A 265 -23.33 -2.79 -19.38
CA LEU A 265 -23.05 -3.31 -20.74
C LEU A 265 -24.06 -2.76 -21.75
N ILE A 266 -25.33 -2.72 -21.34
CA ILE A 266 -26.45 -2.25 -22.12
C ILE A 266 -26.38 -0.74 -22.34
N GLU A 267 -26.00 0.02 -21.32
CA GLU A 267 -25.80 1.46 -21.41
C GLU A 267 -24.62 1.82 -22.31
N ALA A 268 -23.52 1.08 -22.26
CA ALA A 268 -22.41 1.26 -23.18
C ALA A 268 -22.84 1.09 -24.65
N LEU A 269 -23.60 0.01 -24.96
CA LEU A 269 -24.17 -0.22 -26.30
C LEU A 269 -25.09 0.93 -26.73
N TRP A 270 -25.96 1.39 -25.82
CA TRP A 270 -26.90 2.46 -26.11
C TRP A 270 -26.21 3.80 -26.34
N LEU A 271 -25.26 4.19 -25.47
CA LEU A 271 -24.51 5.46 -25.58
C LEU A 271 -23.60 5.46 -26.81
N GLY A 272 -22.84 4.37 -27.00
CA GLY A 272 -21.96 4.19 -28.16
C GLY A 272 -22.71 4.30 -29.48
N GLY A 273 -23.95 3.82 -29.49
CA GLY A 273 -24.81 3.95 -30.65
C GLY A 273 -25.45 5.34 -30.77
N THR A 274 -26.20 5.77 -29.78
CA THR A 274 -27.10 6.94 -29.92
C THR A 274 -26.38 8.28 -29.80
N PHE A 275 -25.38 8.39 -28.92
CA PHE A 275 -24.63 9.63 -28.68
C PHE A 275 -23.30 9.63 -29.42
N ASP A 276 -22.52 8.56 -29.31
CA ASP A 276 -21.24 8.46 -30.03
C ASP A 276 -21.45 8.13 -31.51
N GLN A 277 -22.63 7.65 -31.91
CA GLN A 277 -23.01 7.41 -33.31
C GLN A 277 -21.97 6.54 -34.03
N LEU A 278 -21.58 5.47 -33.36
CA LEU A 278 -20.62 4.49 -33.85
C LEU A 278 -21.32 3.36 -34.59
N ASN A 279 -20.64 2.82 -35.60
CA ASN A 279 -21.08 1.60 -36.28
C ASN A 279 -20.70 0.40 -35.39
N LEU A 280 -21.55 0.09 -34.41
CA LEU A 280 -21.26 -0.88 -33.34
C LEU A 280 -20.75 -2.24 -33.86
N PRO A 281 -21.31 -2.83 -34.93
CA PRO A 281 -20.90 -4.17 -35.38
C PRO A 281 -19.47 -4.29 -35.89
N VAL A 282 -18.83 -3.19 -36.29
CA VAL A 282 -17.45 -3.20 -36.77
C VAL A 282 -16.42 -2.86 -35.70
N LEU A 283 -16.87 -2.64 -34.47
CA LEU A 283 -15.99 -2.32 -33.35
C LEU A 283 -15.77 -3.56 -32.50
N SER A 284 -14.50 -4.00 -32.41
CA SER A 284 -14.12 -5.19 -31.64
C SER A 284 -14.43 -5.07 -30.15
N SER A 285 -14.43 -3.85 -29.61
CA SER A 285 -14.86 -3.57 -28.23
C SER A 285 -16.35 -3.85 -28.04
N PHE A 286 -17.20 -3.37 -28.95
CA PHE A 286 -18.64 -3.62 -28.90
C PHE A 286 -18.99 -5.07 -29.24
N GLU A 287 -18.22 -5.74 -30.08
CA GLU A 287 -18.35 -7.19 -30.27
C GLU A 287 -18.02 -7.96 -28.98
N THR A 288 -17.02 -7.52 -28.21
CA THR A 288 -16.72 -8.11 -26.89
C THR A 288 -17.89 -7.94 -25.92
N LEU A 289 -18.47 -6.74 -25.88
CA LEU A 289 -19.64 -6.44 -25.04
C LEU A 289 -20.85 -7.30 -25.47
N SER A 290 -21.14 -7.36 -26.76
CA SER A 290 -22.23 -8.17 -27.33
C SER A 290 -22.08 -9.65 -27.02
N ARG A 291 -20.86 -10.20 -27.16
CA ARG A 291 -20.57 -11.60 -26.80
C ARG A 291 -20.70 -11.86 -25.31
N ARG A 292 -20.37 -10.89 -24.46
CA ARG A 292 -20.59 -11.00 -23.02
C ARG A 292 -22.07 -11.01 -22.67
N VAL A 293 -22.86 -10.13 -23.29
CA VAL A 293 -24.33 -10.13 -23.15
C VAL A 293 -24.91 -11.47 -23.63
N ALA A 294 -24.50 -11.94 -24.82
CA ALA A 294 -24.94 -13.22 -25.36
C ALA A 294 -24.58 -14.41 -24.45
N ALA A 295 -23.38 -14.43 -23.87
CA ALA A 295 -22.98 -15.47 -22.93
C ALA A 295 -23.81 -15.47 -21.64
N ILE A 296 -24.20 -14.29 -21.14
CA ILE A 296 -25.08 -14.17 -19.97
C ILE A 296 -26.48 -14.68 -20.34
N VAL A 297 -27.06 -14.19 -21.44
CA VAL A 297 -28.38 -14.61 -21.91
C VAL A 297 -28.42 -16.13 -22.10
N GLU A 298 -27.39 -16.70 -22.72
CA GLU A 298 -27.31 -18.14 -22.94
C GLU A 298 -27.13 -18.93 -21.65
N ALA A 299 -26.35 -18.42 -20.70
CA ALA A 299 -26.17 -19.12 -19.43
C ALA A 299 -27.48 -19.22 -18.63
N TYR A 300 -28.31 -18.18 -18.69
CA TYR A 300 -29.63 -18.18 -18.05
C TYR A 300 -30.71 -18.85 -18.91
N SER A 301 -30.48 -19.10 -20.21
CA SER A 301 -31.39 -19.86 -21.07
C SER A 301 -31.21 -21.38 -20.89
N GLN A 302 -29.96 -21.84 -20.72
CA GLN A 302 -29.61 -23.26 -20.59
C GLN A 302 -29.73 -23.78 -19.15
N GLY A 303 -29.44 -22.94 -18.15
CA GLY A 303 -29.55 -23.31 -16.73
C GLY A 303 -30.90 -22.94 -16.10
N PRO A 304 -31.30 -23.58 -14.99
CA PRO A 304 -32.40 -23.05 -14.18
C PRO A 304 -32.04 -21.64 -13.67
N SER A 305 -33.02 -20.76 -13.48
CA SER A 305 -32.77 -19.36 -13.08
C SER A 305 -31.96 -19.20 -11.79
N SER A 306 -31.92 -20.23 -10.93
CA SER A 306 -31.12 -20.30 -9.71
C SER A 306 -29.68 -20.79 -9.89
N ALA A 307 -29.34 -21.36 -11.06
CA ALA A 307 -28.01 -21.86 -11.38
C ALA A 307 -27.76 -21.76 -12.91
N PRO A 308 -27.28 -20.60 -13.41
CA PRO A 308 -26.98 -20.42 -14.82
C PRO A 308 -25.85 -21.35 -15.30
N ASP A 309 -25.95 -21.88 -16.52
CA ASP A 309 -24.95 -22.77 -17.12
C ASP A 309 -23.93 -22.00 -17.95
N TRP A 310 -22.69 -21.93 -17.48
CA TRP A 310 -21.60 -21.22 -18.15
C TRP A 310 -20.77 -22.10 -19.11
N SER A 311 -21.19 -23.34 -19.37
CA SER A 311 -20.47 -24.31 -20.20
C SER A 311 -20.09 -23.75 -21.59
N SER A 312 -21.00 -23.01 -22.21
CA SER A 312 -20.83 -22.43 -23.55
C SER A 312 -20.11 -21.08 -23.56
N ALA A 313 -19.90 -20.45 -22.41
CA ALA A 313 -19.40 -19.08 -22.32
C ALA A 313 -17.97 -18.93 -22.87
N ARG A 314 -17.14 -19.96 -22.72
CA ARG A 314 -15.78 -19.99 -23.29
C ARG A 314 -15.80 -19.92 -24.82
N LEU A 315 -16.74 -20.62 -25.45
CA LEU A 315 -16.88 -20.65 -26.91
C LEU A 315 -17.47 -19.34 -27.44
N ILE A 316 -18.43 -18.75 -26.72
CA ILE A 316 -19.09 -17.49 -27.12
C ILE A 316 -18.13 -16.30 -27.00
N THR A 317 -17.41 -16.21 -25.88
CA THR A 317 -16.56 -15.04 -25.57
C THR A 317 -15.12 -15.18 -26.04
N GLY A 318 -14.69 -16.39 -26.43
CA GLY A 318 -13.28 -16.68 -26.72
C GLY A 318 -12.37 -16.56 -25.48
N TYR A 319 -12.93 -16.43 -24.28
CA TYR A 319 -12.17 -16.22 -23.04
C TYR A 319 -11.25 -17.43 -22.76
N LYS A 320 -9.95 -17.20 -22.87
CA LYS A 320 -8.90 -18.15 -22.46
C LYS A 320 -8.62 -17.89 -20.98
N GLY A 321 -8.87 -18.88 -20.13
CA GLY A 321 -8.79 -18.73 -18.68
C GLY A 321 -7.40 -18.31 -18.19
N PRO A 322 -7.26 -17.94 -16.90
CA PRO A 322 -5.99 -17.50 -16.31
C PRO A 322 -4.85 -18.53 -16.47
N GLU A 323 -5.20 -19.81 -16.58
CA GLU A 323 -4.26 -20.90 -16.80
C GLU A 323 -3.51 -20.84 -18.13
N ASP A 324 -4.03 -20.15 -19.15
CA ASP A 324 -3.40 -20.04 -20.47
C ASP A 324 -2.30 -18.94 -20.51
N ILE A 325 -2.16 -18.13 -19.45
CA ILE A 325 -1.04 -17.17 -19.29
C ILE A 325 0.29 -17.91 -19.11
N VAL A 326 0.26 -19.10 -18.53
CA VAL A 326 1.48 -19.87 -18.24
C VAL A 326 1.78 -20.82 -19.40
N MET A 327 2.91 -20.56 -20.07
CA MET A 327 3.44 -21.37 -21.18
C MET A 327 3.38 -22.88 -20.85
N PRO A 328 2.75 -23.72 -21.69
CA PRO A 328 2.60 -25.15 -21.42
C PRO A 328 3.93 -25.87 -21.15
N GLN A 329 4.98 -25.52 -21.88
CA GLN A 329 6.33 -26.05 -21.70
C GLN A 329 6.89 -25.77 -20.29
N LEU A 330 6.58 -24.59 -19.73
CA LEU A 330 7.00 -24.21 -18.38
C LEU A 330 6.26 -25.05 -17.34
N LYS A 331 4.95 -25.30 -17.52
CA LYS A 331 4.19 -26.21 -16.64
C LYS A 331 4.80 -27.61 -16.60
N THR A 332 5.13 -28.17 -17.77
CA THR A 332 5.75 -29.50 -17.87
C THR A 332 7.13 -29.53 -17.21
N TRP A 333 7.94 -28.48 -17.39
CA TRP A 333 9.26 -28.38 -16.78
C TRP A 333 9.18 -28.30 -15.24
N VAL A 334 8.28 -27.49 -14.70
CA VAL A 334 8.05 -27.35 -13.25
C VAL A 334 7.60 -28.67 -12.64
N ALA A 335 6.69 -29.39 -13.30
CA ALA A 335 6.25 -30.71 -12.85
C ALA A 335 7.40 -31.72 -12.80
N ARG A 336 8.27 -31.72 -13.81
CA ARG A 336 9.47 -32.58 -13.85
C ARG A 336 10.46 -32.24 -12.73
N ARG A 337 10.76 -30.95 -12.52
CA ARG A 337 11.65 -30.49 -11.45
C ARG A 337 11.11 -30.82 -10.05
N GLY A 338 9.81 -30.67 -9.84
CA GLY A 338 9.18 -31.04 -8.58
C GLY A 338 9.33 -32.55 -8.26
N LYS A 339 9.29 -33.40 -9.28
CA LYS A 339 9.54 -34.85 -9.14
C LYS A 339 11.00 -35.14 -8.76
N GLU A 340 11.96 -34.54 -9.46
CA GLU A 340 13.39 -34.69 -9.15
C GLU A 340 13.74 -34.26 -7.72
N GLU A 341 13.16 -33.15 -7.25
CA GLU A 341 13.36 -32.67 -5.88
C GLU A 341 12.76 -33.61 -4.83
N ALA A 342 11.60 -34.20 -5.12
CA ALA A 342 10.95 -35.17 -4.24
C ALA A 342 11.81 -36.44 -4.09
N ASP A 343 12.38 -36.94 -5.18
CA ASP A 343 13.25 -38.13 -5.18
C ASP A 343 14.55 -37.85 -4.42
N LEU A 344 15.16 -36.68 -4.62
CA LEU A 344 16.33 -36.22 -3.85
C LEU A 344 16.04 -36.12 -2.35
N HIS A 345 14.84 -35.67 -1.99
CA HIS A 345 14.41 -35.58 -0.59
C HIS A 345 14.24 -36.97 0.05
N GLN A 346 13.66 -37.94 -0.68
CA GLN A 346 13.56 -39.32 -0.21
C GLN A 346 14.94 -39.97 -0.01
N ALA A 347 15.88 -39.76 -0.95
CA ALA A 347 17.24 -40.26 -0.83
C ALA A 347 17.96 -39.70 0.41
N ARG A 348 17.82 -38.38 0.67
CA ARG A 348 18.40 -37.72 1.86
C ARG A 348 17.81 -38.22 3.18
N ASN A 349 16.54 -38.62 3.19
CA ASN A 349 15.92 -39.16 4.40
C ASN A 349 16.40 -40.58 4.70
N ARG A 350 16.55 -41.45 3.68
CA ARG A 350 17.16 -42.79 3.86
C ARG A 350 18.56 -42.70 4.46
N VAL A 351 19.39 -41.75 4.00
CA VAL A 351 20.75 -41.54 4.55
C VAL A 351 20.71 -41.08 6.02
N LYS A 352 19.73 -40.28 6.43
CA LYS A 352 19.59 -39.83 7.82
C LYS A 352 19.13 -40.95 8.75
N GLU A 353 18.24 -41.83 8.29
CA GLU A 353 17.80 -42.98 9.06
C GLU A 353 18.96 -43.94 9.32
N LEU A 354 19.81 -44.19 8.32
CA LEU A 354 21.03 -44.98 8.47
C LEU A 354 21.99 -44.39 9.52
N ARG A 355 22.18 -43.06 9.54
CA ARG A 355 23.03 -42.39 10.55
C ARG A 355 22.45 -42.41 11.96
N ARG A 356 21.12 -42.32 12.08
CA ARG A 356 20.43 -42.32 13.37
C ARG A 356 20.46 -43.70 14.02
N GLY A 357 20.47 -44.77 13.24
CA GLY A 357 20.67 -46.14 13.75
C GLY A 357 22.03 -46.34 14.42
N THR A 358 23.07 -45.65 13.94
CA THR A 358 24.42 -45.73 14.51
C THR A 358 24.55 -44.95 15.84
N GLN A 359 23.81 -43.84 15.99
CA GLN A 359 23.89 -42.98 17.18
C GLN A 359 23.16 -43.53 18.42
N VAL A 360 22.09 -44.30 18.23
CA VAL A 360 21.30 -44.86 19.34
C VAL A 360 22.04 -46.02 20.06
N ALA A 361 23.03 -46.63 19.41
CA ALA A 361 23.85 -47.67 20.03
C ALA A 361 24.83 -47.12 21.07
N ASP A 362 25.33 -45.89 20.91
CA ASP A 362 26.32 -45.27 21.82
C ASP A 362 25.66 -44.64 23.06
N GLU A 363 24.48 -44.03 22.94
CA GLU A 363 23.83 -43.31 24.06
C GLU A 363 23.17 -44.23 25.11
N GLY A 364 22.99 -45.52 24.79
CA GLY A 364 22.42 -46.51 25.72
C GLY A 364 23.38 -46.98 26.82
N ALA A 365 24.69 -46.79 26.65
CA ALA A 365 25.70 -47.24 27.60
C ALA A 365 25.88 -46.28 28.80
N ASP A 366 25.66 -44.97 28.59
CA ASP A 366 25.97 -43.94 29.58
C ASP A 366 24.81 -43.63 30.56
N ALA A 367 23.57 -44.00 30.23
CA ALA A 367 22.39 -43.65 31.02
C ALA A 367 22.08 -44.59 32.22
N VAL A 368 22.88 -45.64 32.44
CA VAL A 368 22.70 -46.59 33.56
C VAL A 368 23.52 -46.18 34.81
N ALA A 369 24.42 -45.21 34.70
CA ALA A 369 25.39 -44.89 35.76
C ALA A 369 24.93 -43.85 36.81
N ASP A 370 23.88 -43.06 36.56
CA ASP A 370 23.53 -41.93 37.44
C ASP A 370 22.05 -41.95 37.87
N GLY A 371 21.79 -42.73 38.94
CA GLY A 371 20.46 -43.02 39.45
C GLY A 371 19.79 -41.85 40.19
N SER A 372 19.18 -40.93 39.45
CA SER A 372 18.39 -39.83 40.02
C SER A 372 17.05 -39.64 39.29
N LEU A 373 15.94 -40.01 39.94
CA LEU A 373 14.58 -39.64 39.54
C LEU A 373 14.10 -38.41 40.34
N PRO A 374 13.38 -37.46 39.72
CA PRO A 374 12.42 -36.67 40.47
C PRO A 374 11.00 -36.62 39.89
N ALA A 375 10.09 -36.40 40.83
CA ALA A 375 8.64 -36.52 40.80
C ALA A 375 7.90 -35.44 39.97
N GLY A 376 6.65 -35.78 39.63
CA GLY A 376 5.75 -35.00 38.80
C GLY A 376 5.22 -33.70 39.43
N ALA A 377 4.91 -32.74 38.56
CA ALA A 377 4.24 -31.49 38.89
C ALA A 377 2.91 -31.37 38.10
N ARG A 378 1.81 -31.13 38.83
CA ARG A 378 0.48 -30.78 38.31
C ARG A 378 0.45 -29.32 37.78
N PRO A 379 -0.45 -28.98 36.83
CA PRO A 379 -0.42 -27.69 36.14
C PRO A 379 -1.11 -26.56 36.93
N LYS A 380 -0.52 -25.35 36.89
CA LYS A 380 -1.15 -24.10 37.35
C LYS A 380 -1.87 -23.37 36.20
N PRO A 381 -3.01 -22.70 36.45
CA PRO A 381 -3.79 -22.01 35.42
C PRO A 381 -3.16 -20.66 35.07
N LYS A 382 -3.20 -20.28 33.79
CA LYS A 382 -2.70 -18.98 33.30
C LYS A 382 -3.85 -18.10 32.81
N ALA A 383 -3.75 -16.83 33.21
CA ALA A 383 -4.71 -15.75 33.04
C ALA A 383 -4.93 -15.32 31.58
N LYS A 384 -6.14 -14.78 31.34
CA LYS A 384 -6.62 -14.20 30.07
C LYS A 384 -5.99 -12.82 29.83
N GLY A 385 -5.43 -12.60 28.64
CA GLY A 385 -5.03 -11.29 28.09
C GLY A 385 -5.71 -11.06 26.72
N PRO A 386 -5.85 -9.81 26.25
CA PRO A 386 -6.77 -9.46 25.17
C PRO A 386 -6.23 -9.77 23.77
N LEU A 387 -7.20 -10.06 22.89
CA LEU A 387 -7.12 -10.48 21.49
C LEU A 387 -6.34 -9.54 20.57
N HIS A 388 -5.64 -10.14 19.60
CA HIS A 388 -5.21 -9.45 18.39
C HIS A 388 -6.01 -9.96 17.18
N VAL A 389 -6.22 -9.04 16.23
CA VAL A 389 -6.86 -9.17 14.91
C VAL A 389 -5.98 -9.74 13.76
N PRO A 390 -4.67 -10.10 13.86
CA PRO A 390 -3.79 -10.24 12.69
C PRO A 390 -3.94 -11.61 12.01
N ARG A 391 -4.77 -12.51 12.56
CA ARG A 391 -4.93 -13.88 12.06
C ARG A 391 -5.87 -13.99 10.87
N TYR A 392 -6.84 -13.10 10.76
CA TYR A 392 -7.71 -13.06 9.59
C TYR A 392 -6.98 -12.42 8.39
N LEU A 393 -6.14 -11.40 8.62
CA LEU A 393 -5.34 -10.77 7.56
C LEU A 393 -4.35 -11.74 6.90
N PHE A 394 -3.71 -12.64 7.68
CA PHE A 394 -2.75 -13.61 7.13
C PHE A 394 -3.41 -14.76 6.34
N LEU A 395 -4.60 -15.22 6.76
CA LEU A 395 -5.38 -16.18 5.99
C LEU A 395 -5.98 -15.53 4.73
N TYR A 396 -6.32 -14.24 4.77
CA TYR A 396 -6.80 -13.48 3.62
C TYR A 396 -5.69 -13.21 2.59
N LEU A 397 -4.46 -12.92 3.04
CA LEU A 397 -3.28 -12.74 2.18
C LEU A 397 -2.90 -14.00 1.37
N SER A 398 -3.38 -15.18 1.77
CA SER A 398 -3.13 -16.42 1.05
C SER A 398 -4.28 -16.85 0.13
N TRP A 399 -5.45 -16.20 0.21
CA TRP A 399 -6.68 -16.61 -0.51
C TRP A 399 -7.36 -15.50 -1.33
N SER A 400 -7.02 -14.21 -1.15
CA SER A 400 -7.75 -13.11 -1.80
C SER A 400 -7.05 -12.50 -3.02
N TYR A 401 -7.88 -11.98 -3.93
CA TYR A 401 -7.58 -11.24 -5.16
C TYR A 401 -6.92 -9.86 -4.92
N ALA A 402 -6.68 -9.47 -3.67
CA ALA A 402 -6.16 -8.16 -3.30
C ALA A 402 -4.64 -8.16 -3.10
N ARG A 403 -3.97 -7.07 -3.50
CA ARG A 403 -2.56 -6.85 -3.17
C ARG A 403 -2.43 -6.68 -1.65
N PRO A 404 -1.31 -7.13 -1.05
CA PRO A 404 -1.05 -6.88 0.37
C PRO A 404 -1.19 -5.40 0.74
N SER A 405 -0.80 -4.48 -0.14
CA SER A 405 -0.95 -3.03 0.04
C SER A 405 -2.40 -2.52 0.04
N GLU A 406 -3.32 -3.19 -0.68
CA GLU A 406 -4.75 -2.83 -0.74
C GLU A 406 -5.45 -3.24 0.56
N LEU A 407 -5.19 -4.47 1.02
CA LEU A 407 -5.74 -4.98 2.29
C LEU A 407 -5.26 -4.19 3.52
N LEU A 408 -4.09 -3.58 3.44
CA LEU A 408 -3.54 -2.72 4.48
C LEU A 408 -4.20 -1.33 4.54
N ARG A 409 -4.93 -0.93 3.48
CA ARG A 409 -5.71 0.31 3.44
C ARG A 409 -7.16 0.11 3.91
N CYS A 410 -7.66 -1.13 3.90
CA CYS A 410 -9.00 -1.44 4.37
C CYS A 410 -9.18 -1.10 5.85
N CYS A 411 -10.21 -0.32 6.17
CA CYS A 411 -10.63 0.00 7.53
C CYS A 411 -11.91 -0.77 7.91
N ILE A 412 -12.42 -0.59 9.13
CA ILE A 412 -13.68 -1.24 9.55
C ILE A 412 -14.88 -0.79 8.71
N ALA A 413 -14.84 0.42 8.15
CA ALA A 413 -15.89 0.95 7.26
C ALA A 413 -15.84 0.31 5.86
N CYS A 414 -14.73 -0.33 5.50
CA CYS A 414 -14.63 -1.15 4.30
C CYS A 414 -15.37 -2.48 4.44
N LEU A 415 -15.85 -2.84 5.63
CA LEU A 415 -16.56 -4.10 5.87
C LEU A 415 -18.08 -3.86 5.89
N VAL A 416 -18.78 -4.42 4.92
CA VAL A 416 -20.23 -4.35 4.75
C VAL A 416 -20.88 -5.60 5.33
N ALA A 417 -21.84 -5.41 6.22
CA ALA A 417 -22.57 -6.51 6.84
C ALA A 417 -23.51 -7.22 5.84
N PRO A 418 -23.75 -8.54 6.01
CA PRO A 418 -24.76 -9.25 5.25
C PRO A 418 -26.10 -8.55 5.41
N SER A 419 -26.74 -8.27 4.27
CA SER A 419 -28.09 -7.72 4.21
C SER A 419 -28.95 -8.72 3.47
N ALA A 420 -30.09 -9.08 4.06
CA ALA A 420 -31.00 -10.13 3.57
C ALA A 420 -31.53 -9.91 2.13
N ARG A 421 -31.19 -8.79 1.49
CA ARG A 421 -31.57 -8.44 0.11
C ARG A 421 -30.38 -8.22 -0.85
N VAL A 422 -29.13 -8.24 -0.37
CA VAL A 422 -27.96 -7.83 -1.16
C VAL A 422 -26.82 -8.84 -1.10
N THR A 423 -26.41 -9.27 0.10
CA THR A 423 -25.34 -10.27 0.25
C THR A 423 -25.65 -11.18 1.45
N GLU A 424 -25.51 -12.50 1.28
CA GLU A 424 -25.60 -13.46 2.39
C GLU A 424 -24.32 -13.48 3.26
N TYR A 425 -23.25 -12.85 2.79
CA TYR A 425 -21.93 -12.84 3.40
C TYR A 425 -21.45 -11.42 3.72
N TRP A 426 -20.47 -11.32 4.61
CA TRP A 426 -19.77 -10.07 4.86
C TRP A 426 -18.94 -9.70 3.62
N SER A 427 -19.04 -8.46 3.17
CA SER A 427 -18.33 -7.96 1.99
C SER A 427 -17.24 -6.99 2.41
N LEU A 428 -16.07 -7.07 1.78
CA LEU A 428 -14.93 -6.20 2.02
C LEU A 428 -14.68 -5.34 0.78
N VAL A 429 -14.99 -4.06 0.86
CA VAL A 429 -14.76 -3.08 -0.21
C VAL A 429 -13.28 -2.70 -0.20
N LEU A 430 -12.54 -3.04 -1.26
CA LEU A 430 -11.08 -2.84 -1.31
C LEU A 430 -10.71 -1.41 -1.67
N ASN A 431 -11.54 -0.75 -2.46
CA ASN A 431 -11.40 0.64 -2.89
C ASN A 431 -12.73 1.38 -2.62
N PRO A 432 -12.93 1.90 -1.41
CA PRO A 432 -14.15 2.64 -1.07
C PRO A 432 -14.26 4.00 -1.79
N GLU A 433 -13.19 4.43 -2.49
CA GLU A 433 -13.13 5.63 -3.32
C GLU A 433 -12.59 5.24 -4.71
N GLU A 434 -13.19 5.80 -5.77
CA GLU A 434 -12.75 5.62 -7.16
C GLU A 434 -11.39 6.27 -7.38
N SER A 435 -10.33 5.49 -7.20
CA SER A 435 -8.96 6.01 -7.22
C SER A 435 -8.27 5.83 -8.58
N GLY A 436 -8.95 5.20 -9.54
CA GLY A 436 -8.38 4.87 -10.85
C GLY A 436 -7.13 3.98 -10.75
N ASN A 437 -6.95 3.27 -9.64
CA ASN A 437 -5.84 2.35 -9.43
C ASN A 437 -6.32 0.92 -9.70
N PRO A 438 -5.71 0.20 -10.67
CA PRO A 438 -6.10 -1.17 -10.95
C PRO A 438 -5.67 -2.11 -9.83
N SER A 439 -6.57 -3.01 -9.44
CA SER A 439 -6.32 -4.08 -8.47
C SER A 439 -5.22 -5.04 -8.95
N LYS A 440 -4.93 -6.09 -8.17
CA LYS A 440 -4.00 -7.15 -8.59
C LYS A 440 -4.39 -7.83 -9.91
N VAL A 441 -5.67 -7.81 -10.29
CA VAL A 441 -6.20 -8.41 -11.51
C VAL A 441 -6.53 -7.41 -12.62
N GLY A 442 -6.23 -6.12 -12.42
CA GLY A 442 -6.49 -5.09 -13.43
C GLY A 442 -7.89 -4.49 -13.38
N GLU A 443 -8.70 -4.86 -12.38
CA GLU A 443 -10.05 -4.33 -12.15
C GLU A 443 -9.98 -3.08 -11.28
N TYR A 444 -10.82 -2.10 -11.59
CA TYR A 444 -10.90 -0.84 -10.85
C TYR A 444 -12.08 -0.92 -9.88
N ASP A 445 -11.88 -0.41 -8.66
CA ASP A 445 -12.96 -0.18 -7.69
C ASP A 445 -13.75 -1.42 -7.24
N ASP A 446 -13.04 -2.55 -7.08
CA ASP A 446 -13.62 -3.86 -6.78
C ASP A 446 -13.93 -4.12 -5.28
N SER A 447 -14.94 -4.96 -5.03
CA SER A 447 -15.41 -5.37 -3.70
C SER A 447 -15.25 -6.88 -3.50
N GLY A 448 -14.35 -7.29 -2.60
CA GLY A 448 -14.07 -8.69 -2.32
C GLY A 448 -15.04 -9.30 -1.29
N LEU A 449 -15.60 -10.47 -1.58
CA LEU A 449 -16.45 -11.20 -0.62
C LEU A 449 -15.63 -11.96 0.42
N VAL A 450 -16.02 -11.91 1.69
CA VAL A 450 -15.37 -12.65 2.79
C VAL A 450 -16.24 -13.84 3.20
N GLN A 451 -15.81 -15.05 2.85
CA GLN A 451 -16.53 -16.28 3.23
C GLN A 451 -15.96 -16.85 4.54
N GLY A 452 -16.75 -16.76 5.62
CA GLY A 452 -16.54 -17.49 6.88
C GLY A 452 -17.69 -18.46 7.11
N ALA A 453 -17.45 -19.58 7.80
CA ALA A 453 -18.47 -20.58 8.06
C ALA A 453 -19.57 -20.03 9.01
N GLY A 454 -20.71 -19.66 8.44
CA GLY A 454 -22.00 -19.49 9.13
C GLY A 454 -22.29 -18.12 9.76
N ASN A 455 -23.56 -17.96 10.19
CA ASN A 455 -24.20 -16.78 10.81
C ASN A 455 -23.58 -16.31 12.16
N ARG A 456 -22.33 -16.64 12.46
CA ARG A 456 -21.67 -16.25 13.71
C ARG A 456 -20.75 -15.05 13.48
N PRO A 457 -20.72 -14.09 14.41
CA PRO A 457 -19.75 -13.02 14.34
C PRO A 457 -18.32 -13.52 14.53
N LEU A 458 -17.35 -12.85 13.90
CA LEU A 458 -15.93 -13.22 13.84
C LEU A 458 -15.22 -13.35 15.22
N TRP A 459 -15.87 -12.98 16.31
CA TRP A 459 -15.29 -12.91 17.67
C TRP A 459 -15.66 -14.09 18.59
N ASP A 460 -16.29 -15.14 18.07
CA ASP A 460 -16.92 -16.21 18.87
C ASP A 460 -16.24 -17.61 18.75
N PHE A 461 -14.91 -17.66 18.54
CA PHE A 461 -14.13 -18.90 18.38
C PHE A 461 -13.31 -19.30 19.64
N GLU A 462 -13.26 -20.60 19.97
CA GLU A 462 -12.60 -21.15 21.18
C GLU A 462 -11.13 -21.59 20.95
N TYR A 463 -10.38 -21.74 22.06
CA TYR A 463 -8.92 -22.01 22.07
C TYR A 463 -8.51 -23.36 21.44
N SER A 464 -9.39 -24.36 21.38
CA SER A 464 -9.11 -25.64 20.71
C SER A 464 -8.89 -25.47 19.20
N ASP A 465 -9.53 -24.47 18.58
CA ASP A 465 -9.42 -24.19 17.14
C ASP A 465 -8.06 -23.56 16.78
N PHE A 466 -7.38 -22.94 17.76
CA PHE A 466 -6.04 -22.33 17.65
C PHE A 466 -4.94 -23.38 17.38
N LEU A 467 -4.97 -24.50 18.11
CA LEU A 467 -3.92 -25.53 18.07
C LEU A 467 -4.01 -26.40 16.81
N SER A 468 -5.23 -26.59 16.29
CA SER A 468 -5.48 -27.23 14.99
C SER A 468 -4.83 -26.44 13.84
N CYS A 469 -4.98 -25.12 13.85
CA CYS A 469 -4.53 -24.24 12.76
C CYS A 469 -3.00 -24.08 12.69
N PHE A 470 -2.32 -23.98 13.83
CA PHE A 470 -0.86 -23.84 13.88
C PHE A 470 -0.12 -25.09 13.37
N ASN A 471 -0.67 -26.27 13.67
CA ASN A 471 -0.17 -27.55 13.16
C ASN A 471 -0.40 -27.70 11.66
N GLN A 472 -1.49 -27.16 11.12
CA GLN A 472 -1.76 -27.17 9.69
C GLN A 472 -0.82 -26.24 8.90
N VAL A 473 -0.48 -25.05 9.42
CA VAL A 473 0.48 -24.13 8.78
C VAL A 473 1.89 -24.71 8.75
N GLN A 474 2.35 -25.30 9.86
CA GLN A 474 3.65 -25.98 9.89
C GLN A 474 3.68 -27.18 8.92
N LYS A 475 2.59 -27.96 8.85
CA LYS A 475 2.44 -29.10 7.92
C LYS A 475 2.40 -28.66 6.45
N ARG A 476 1.63 -27.62 6.10
CA ARG A 476 1.47 -27.14 4.71
C ARG A 476 2.71 -26.42 4.20
N GLY A 477 3.42 -25.69 5.06
CA GLY A 477 4.67 -25.02 4.69
C GLY A 477 5.94 -25.88 4.86
N ARG A 478 5.82 -27.13 5.33
CA ARG A 478 6.93 -28.08 5.56
C ARG A 478 8.08 -27.54 6.43
N TRP A 479 7.76 -26.81 7.49
CA TRP A 479 8.78 -26.18 8.35
C TRP A 479 9.29 -27.15 9.44
N LYS A 480 10.62 -27.27 9.57
CA LYS A 480 11.28 -28.25 10.45
C LYS A 480 11.01 -28.07 11.95
N SER A 481 10.68 -26.88 12.43
CA SER A 481 10.34 -26.65 13.84
C SER A 481 9.55 -25.37 14.05
N HIS A 482 8.81 -25.27 15.16
CA HIS A 482 8.09 -24.06 15.57
C HIS A 482 9.01 -22.83 15.70
N LYS A 483 10.30 -23.02 16.03
CA LYS A 483 11.30 -21.93 16.05
C LYS A 483 11.60 -21.34 14.66
N SER A 484 11.29 -22.08 13.59
CA SER A 484 11.47 -21.60 12.20
C SER A 484 10.31 -20.70 11.76
N VAL A 485 9.09 -20.98 12.25
CA VAL A 485 7.91 -20.11 12.09
C VAL A 485 8.12 -18.77 12.83
N ALA A 486 8.73 -18.81 14.02
CA ALA A 486 9.09 -17.61 14.78
C ALA A 486 10.16 -16.72 14.12
N ARG A 487 10.92 -17.23 13.14
CA ARG A 487 11.94 -16.43 12.42
C ARG A 487 11.31 -15.55 11.33
N TYR A 488 10.21 -16.00 10.72
CA TYR A 488 9.38 -15.21 9.81
C TYR A 488 8.44 -14.23 10.54
N GLU A 489 8.23 -14.42 11.84
CA GLU A 489 7.67 -13.40 12.73
C GLU A 489 8.54 -12.12 12.73
N LYS A 490 9.82 -12.19 12.36
CA LYS A 490 10.70 -11.01 12.24
C LYS A 490 10.36 -10.13 11.03
N SER A 491 10.00 -10.72 9.89
CA SER A 491 9.45 -10.01 8.72
C SER A 491 8.04 -9.51 9.01
N GLY A 492 7.26 -10.28 9.77
CA GLY A 492 5.99 -9.82 10.36
C GLY A 492 6.16 -8.65 11.34
N ARG A 493 7.27 -8.59 12.11
CA ARG A 493 7.63 -7.44 12.96
C ARG A 493 8.12 -6.25 12.16
N LEU A 494 8.79 -6.46 11.03
CA LEU A 494 9.19 -5.39 10.11
C LEU A 494 7.96 -4.80 9.40
N ALA A 495 7.00 -5.64 9.02
CA ALA A 495 5.67 -5.25 8.53
C ALA A 495 4.79 -4.65 9.64
N MET A 496 4.92 -5.07 10.91
CA MET A 496 4.31 -4.39 12.05
C MET A 496 4.98 -3.05 12.36
N ASN A 497 6.28 -2.91 12.11
CA ASN A 497 6.95 -1.61 12.15
C ASN A 497 6.42 -0.73 11.00
N PHE A 498 6.16 -1.29 9.81
CA PHE A 498 5.50 -0.59 8.71
C PHE A 498 4.01 -0.26 8.99
N ASN A 499 3.24 -1.13 9.63
CA ASN A 499 1.89 -0.83 10.15
C ASN A 499 1.92 0.07 11.40
N SER A 500 3.08 0.26 12.03
CA SER A 500 3.28 1.29 13.05
C SER A 500 3.57 2.67 12.45
N LEU A 501 3.72 2.75 11.11
CA LEU A 501 3.80 3.97 10.29
C LEU A 501 2.43 4.43 9.78
N GLY A 502 1.32 3.80 10.22
CA GLY A 502 0.00 4.38 10.04
C GLY A 502 -0.10 5.68 10.85
N PHE A 503 -0.66 6.72 10.24
CA PHE A 503 -0.93 7.97 10.95
C PHE A 503 -1.78 7.68 12.19
N TYR A 504 -1.37 8.17 13.36
CA TYR A 504 -2.00 7.84 14.62
C TYR A 504 -2.21 9.06 15.50
N LEU A 505 -3.22 8.99 16.38
CA LEU A 505 -3.45 10.00 17.42
C LEU A 505 -2.67 9.64 18.68
N MET A 506 -1.99 10.62 19.26
CA MET A 506 -1.26 10.47 20.53
C MET A 506 -2.19 10.73 21.71
N ASP A 507 -2.41 9.73 22.57
CA ASP A 507 -3.08 9.92 23.87
C ASP A 507 -1.99 10.01 24.95
N LEU A 508 -1.61 11.25 25.32
CA LEU A 508 -0.53 11.54 26.26
C LEU A 508 -1.11 11.70 27.67
N PHE A 509 -0.50 11.03 28.63
CA PHE A 509 -1.04 10.87 29.99
C PHE A 509 -2.39 10.13 29.98
N ALA A 510 -2.47 9.09 29.14
CA ALA A 510 -3.68 8.38 28.77
C ALA A 510 -4.43 7.69 29.93
N GLY A 511 -3.76 7.42 31.06
CA GLY A 511 -4.32 6.58 32.12
C GLY A 511 -4.78 5.22 31.60
N SER A 512 -6.10 4.99 31.63
CA SER A 512 -6.75 3.77 31.11
C SER A 512 -6.93 3.73 29.58
N GLY A 513 -6.49 4.77 28.86
CA GLY A 513 -6.59 4.90 27.41
C GLY A 513 -8.00 5.16 26.90
N GLY A 514 -8.81 5.89 27.67
CA GLY A 514 -10.21 6.15 27.35
C GLY A 514 -10.39 6.85 26.00
N VAL A 515 -9.58 7.88 25.73
CA VAL A 515 -9.61 8.64 24.47
C VAL A 515 -9.04 7.80 23.34
N ALA A 516 -7.90 7.12 23.52
CA ALA A 516 -7.35 6.21 22.52
C ALA A 516 -8.33 5.10 22.08
N LYS A 517 -9.10 4.53 23.02
CA LYS A 517 -10.17 3.56 22.71
C LYS A 517 -11.29 4.19 21.88
N ALA A 518 -11.71 5.40 22.21
CA ALA A 518 -12.73 6.13 21.46
C ALA A 518 -12.26 6.50 20.05
N VAL A 519 -10.99 6.90 19.89
CA VAL A 519 -10.37 7.16 18.57
C VAL A 519 -10.35 5.90 17.71
N ARG A 520 -9.96 4.76 18.29
CA ARG A 520 -10.01 3.47 17.58
C ARG A 520 -11.41 3.04 17.16
N LYS A 521 -12.43 3.38 17.95
CA LYS A 521 -13.83 3.16 17.59
C LYS A 521 -14.27 3.99 16.38
N LEU A 522 -13.66 5.16 16.17
CA LEU A 522 -13.89 6.02 15.00
C LEU A 522 -13.10 5.57 13.75
N GLY A 523 -12.36 4.46 13.80
CA GLY A 523 -11.60 3.92 12.66
C GLY A 523 -10.15 4.39 12.56
N PHE A 524 -9.69 5.28 13.45
CA PHE A 524 -8.31 5.78 13.45
C PHE A 524 -7.39 4.93 14.33
N THR A 525 -6.09 4.97 14.06
CA THR A 525 -5.11 4.38 14.99
C THR A 525 -4.78 5.37 16.12
N ALA A 526 -4.51 4.84 17.32
CA ALA A 526 -4.14 5.66 18.48
C ALA A 526 -3.10 4.93 19.34
N LYS A 527 -2.17 5.69 19.92
CA LYS A 527 -1.13 5.18 20.82
C LYS A 527 -1.17 5.92 22.16
N GLU A 528 -1.23 5.15 23.24
CA GLU A 528 -1.20 5.62 24.62
C GLU A 528 0.24 5.83 25.11
N TRP A 529 0.49 6.97 25.74
CA TRP A 529 1.74 7.28 26.42
C TRP A 529 1.44 7.64 27.87
N ASP A 530 1.65 6.70 28.77
CA ASP A 530 1.46 6.91 30.20
C ASP A 530 2.39 5.99 31.00
N LEU A 531 2.88 6.48 32.15
CA LEU A 531 3.78 5.75 33.03
C LEU A 531 3.18 4.40 33.49
N LEU A 532 1.85 4.29 33.58
CA LEU A 532 1.14 3.03 33.89
C LEU A 532 1.44 1.91 32.88
N TRP A 533 1.84 2.24 31.66
CA TRP A 533 2.19 1.28 30.61
C TRP A 533 3.69 0.94 30.57
N GLY A 534 4.45 1.51 31.51
CA GLY A 534 5.86 1.23 31.75
C GLY A 534 6.77 2.44 31.52
N ALA A 535 7.99 2.35 32.06
CA ALA A 535 8.97 3.44 32.09
C ALA A 535 9.46 3.92 30.70
N LYS A 536 9.12 3.21 29.63
CA LYS A 536 9.40 3.56 28.22
C LYS A 536 8.37 4.53 27.62
N PHE A 537 7.30 4.82 28.35
CA PHE A 537 6.25 5.79 28.00
C PHE A 537 6.23 6.97 28.99
N ASP A 538 7.29 7.11 29.79
CA ASP A 538 7.46 8.21 30.73
C ASP A 538 7.82 9.49 29.98
N LEU A 539 6.83 10.38 29.84
CA LEU A 539 6.94 11.63 29.09
C LEU A 539 7.86 12.66 29.75
N VAL A 540 8.38 12.41 30.96
CA VAL A 540 9.41 13.26 31.58
C VAL A 540 10.81 12.90 31.07
N LYS A 541 11.00 11.70 30.50
CA LYS A 541 12.31 11.25 30.05
C LYS A 541 12.70 11.85 28.70
N PRO A 542 13.92 12.39 28.54
CA PRO A 542 14.37 12.96 27.27
C PRO A 542 14.36 11.98 26.10
N GLU A 543 14.64 10.70 26.33
CA GLU A 543 14.61 9.65 25.30
C GLU A 543 13.21 9.43 24.73
N VAL A 544 12.19 9.49 25.59
CA VAL A 544 10.78 9.35 25.22
C VAL A 544 10.32 10.60 24.46
N LEU A 545 10.67 11.78 24.96
CA LEU A 545 10.36 13.05 24.27
C LEU A 545 11.03 13.16 22.90
N LYS A 546 12.27 12.67 22.75
CA LYS A 546 12.93 12.58 21.43
C LYS A 546 12.13 11.72 20.45
N ARG A 547 11.58 10.59 20.93
CA ARG A 547 10.74 9.72 20.11
C ARG A 547 9.40 10.38 19.75
N VAL A 548 8.72 10.99 20.71
CA VAL A 548 7.48 11.75 20.47
C VAL A 548 7.73 12.85 19.44
N ARG A 549 8.81 13.62 19.59
CA ARG A 549 9.23 14.65 18.62
C ARG A 549 9.49 14.07 17.23
N SER A 550 10.19 12.94 17.16
CA SER A 550 10.48 12.26 15.89
C SER A 550 9.18 11.86 15.19
N ASP A 551 8.25 11.23 15.91
CA ASP A 551 6.99 10.78 15.34
C ASP A 551 6.14 11.97 14.84
N ILE A 552 6.08 13.06 15.60
CA ILE A 552 5.40 14.31 15.18
C ILE A 552 6.05 14.87 13.91
N ARG A 553 7.37 15.01 13.88
CA ARG A 553 8.10 15.63 12.76
C ARG A 553 8.14 14.78 11.50
N SER A 554 8.11 13.46 11.64
CA SER A 554 8.00 12.54 10.50
C SER A 554 6.60 12.51 9.88
N GLY A 555 5.64 13.23 10.46
CA GLY A 555 4.27 13.31 9.97
C GLY A 555 3.41 12.11 10.33
N TYR A 556 3.83 11.23 11.26
CA TYR A 556 3.04 10.06 11.66
C TYR A 556 1.89 10.40 12.62
N VAL A 557 1.79 11.64 13.07
CA VAL A 557 0.86 12.05 14.13
C VAL A 557 -0.27 12.89 13.55
N LEU A 558 -1.51 12.45 13.78
CA LEU A 558 -2.72 13.17 13.34
C LEU A 558 -3.15 14.27 14.30
N GLY A 559 -2.74 14.18 15.56
CA GLY A 559 -3.12 15.06 16.64
C GLY A 559 -2.79 14.45 18.00
N ALA A 560 -3.05 15.20 19.08
CA ALA A 560 -2.78 14.73 20.43
C ALA A 560 -3.81 15.14 21.48
N MET A 561 -4.16 14.20 22.36
CA MET A 561 -4.80 14.47 23.64
C MET A 561 -3.71 14.55 24.72
N LEU A 562 -3.78 15.55 25.60
CA LEU A 562 -2.88 15.70 26.74
C LEU A 562 -3.72 15.85 28.02
N ALA A 563 -3.62 14.90 28.94
CA ALA A 563 -4.32 14.93 30.24
C ALA A 563 -3.35 14.77 31.42
N PRO A 564 -2.37 15.67 31.60
CA PRO A 564 -1.33 15.52 32.62
C PRO A 564 -1.92 15.44 34.04
N PRO A 565 -1.34 14.62 34.93
CA PRO A 565 -1.84 14.50 36.30
C PRO A 565 -1.66 15.81 37.06
N CYS A 566 -2.66 16.15 37.88
CA CYS A 566 -2.72 17.47 38.50
C CYS A 566 -1.67 17.73 39.60
N LEU A 567 -1.05 16.69 40.15
CA LEU A 567 0.06 16.72 41.12
C LEU A 567 0.14 18.00 41.98
N SER A 568 1.18 18.82 41.80
CA SER A 568 1.41 20.08 42.53
C SER A 568 0.60 21.27 42.01
N PHE A 569 -0.17 21.12 40.93
CA PHE A 569 -1.01 22.17 40.34
C PHE A 569 -2.46 22.16 40.87
N SER A 570 -2.85 21.15 41.66
CA SER A 570 -4.19 21.06 42.24
C SER A 570 -4.42 22.11 43.34
N ALA A 571 -5.45 22.94 43.19
CA ALA A 571 -5.88 23.89 44.21
C ALA A 571 -6.31 23.22 45.53
N ALA A 572 -6.69 21.93 45.52
CA ALA A 572 -7.01 21.20 46.74
C ALA A 572 -5.82 21.10 47.70
N ARG A 573 -4.58 21.21 47.18
CA ARG A 573 -3.34 21.15 47.97
C ARG A 573 -3.11 22.41 48.82
N ASP A 574 -3.68 23.54 48.42
CA ASP A 574 -3.55 24.81 49.12
C ASP A 574 -4.14 24.77 50.53
N ARG A 575 -5.03 23.79 50.82
CA ARG A 575 -5.57 23.54 52.15
C ARG A 575 -4.52 23.03 53.15
N ALA A 576 -3.42 22.47 52.66
CA ALA A 576 -2.34 21.92 53.48
C ALA A 576 -1.06 22.78 53.40
N SER A 577 -0.59 23.09 52.18
CA SER A 577 0.53 23.99 51.94
C SER A 577 0.46 24.54 50.51
N ALA A 578 0.46 25.87 50.37
CA ALA A 578 0.48 26.53 49.07
C ALA A 578 1.93 26.57 48.53
N ILE A 579 2.25 25.65 47.63
CA ILE A 579 3.60 25.52 47.04
C ILE A 579 3.78 26.30 45.72
N ARG A 580 2.69 26.90 45.21
CA ARG A 580 2.63 27.75 44.00
C ARG A 580 1.69 28.92 44.27
N THR A 581 1.94 30.09 43.69
CA THR A 581 1.04 31.25 43.78
C THR A 581 0.86 31.87 42.39
N ALA A 582 0.03 32.91 42.27
CA ALA A 582 -0.09 33.66 41.02
C ALA A 582 1.23 34.39 40.65
N GLU A 583 1.97 34.84 41.65
CA GLU A 583 3.30 35.47 41.49
C GLU A 583 4.38 34.44 41.17
N TYR A 584 4.30 33.26 41.81
CA TYR A 584 5.25 32.15 41.61
C TYR A 584 4.53 30.92 41.02
N PRO A 585 4.11 30.95 39.74
CA PRO A 585 3.33 29.88 39.13
C PRO A 585 4.15 28.59 38.94
N TRP A 586 5.47 28.71 38.75
CA TRP A 586 6.42 27.60 38.73
C TRP A 586 6.80 27.06 40.12
N GLY A 587 6.37 27.74 41.19
CA GLY A 587 6.63 27.37 42.57
C GLY A 587 7.36 28.44 43.35
N VAL A 588 7.05 28.53 44.64
CA VAL A 588 7.76 29.42 45.57
C VAL A 588 9.20 28.94 45.78
N PRO A 589 10.14 29.81 46.16
CA PRO A 589 11.53 29.43 46.36
C PRO A 589 11.72 28.23 47.31
N ASP A 590 12.66 27.33 46.98
CA ASP A 590 12.87 26.04 47.67
C ASP A 590 13.11 26.17 49.18
N PHE A 591 13.66 27.29 49.64
CA PHE A 591 13.91 27.54 51.05
C PHE A 591 12.63 27.67 51.89
N TYR A 592 11.48 27.98 51.26
CA TYR A 592 10.16 27.96 51.90
C TYR A 592 9.48 26.58 51.89
N LEU A 593 10.06 25.59 51.22
CA LEU A 593 9.44 24.29 50.98
C LEU A 593 10.06 23.18 51.83
N LYS A 594 9.21 22.29 52.36
CA LYS A 594 9.64 21.01 52.94
C LYS A 594 10.14 20.07 51.84
N GLN A 595 11.04 19.14 52.15
CA GLN A 595 11.64 18.25 51.15
C GLN A 595 10.60 17.47 50.30
N LYS A 596 9.51 16.99 50.93
CA LYS A 596 8.41 16.33 50.22
C LYS A 596 7.69 17.25 49.23
N ASP A 597 7.52 18.51 49.60
CA ASP A 597 6.88 19.53 48.78
C ASP A 597 7.79 19.96 47.63
N ARG A 598 9.10 20.09 47.87
CA ARG A 598 10.11 20.32 46.81
C ARG A 598 10.05 19.24 45.72
N ASN A 599 10.11 17.97 46.12
CA ASN A 599 10.09 16.86 45.17
C ASN A 599 8.84 16.89 44.27
N SER A 600 7.67 17.10 44.88
CA SER A 600 6.40 17.15 44.14
C SER A 600 6.23 18.42 43.30
N LEU A 601 6.84 19.53 43.71
CA LEU A 601 6.91 20.75 42.90
C LEU A 601 7.75 20.51 41.64
N HIS A 602 8.98 20.03 41.80
CA HIS A 602 9.88 19.78 40.66
C HIS A 602 9.34 18.71 39.71
N GLU A 603 8.74 17.64 40.22
CA GLU A 603 8.08 16.63 39.39
C GLU A 603 6.95 17.24 38.56
N GLY A 604 6.08 18.05 39.17
CA GLY A 604 5.04 18.77 38.44
C GLY A 604 5.61 19.72 37.38
N ASN A 605 6.68 20.46 37.70
CA ASN A 605 7.33 21.35 36.74
C ASN A 605 7.84 20.60 35.51
N ARG A 606 8.62 19.53 35.70
CA ARG A 606 9.17 18.72 34.60
C ARG A 606 8.07 18.15 33.70
N LEU A 607 6.98 17.72 34.31
CA LEU A 607 5.83 17.18 33.58
C LEU A 607 5.18 18.26 32.72
N PHE A 608 4.93 19.45 33.27
CA PHE A 608 4.33 20.54 32.50
C PHE A 608 5.29 21.17 31.47
N GLU A 609 6.59 21.18 31.73
CA GLU A 609 7.61 21.54 30.72
C GLU A 609 7.52 20.60 29.51
N SER A 610 7.35 19.30 29.75
CA SER A 610 7.18 18.29 28.71
C SER A 610 5.88 18.51 27.91
N VAL A 611 4.77 18.81 28.60
CA VAL A 611 3.48 19.17 27.98
C VAL A 611 3.63 20.37 27.05
N ILE A 612 4.22 21.47 27.55
CA ILE A 612 4.42 22.71 26.77
C ILE A 612 5.31 22.44 25.56
N GLN A 613 6.35 21.63 25.73
CA GLN A 613 7.27 21.30 24.65
C GLN A 613 6.58 20.50 23.54
N VAL A 614 5.74 19.51 23.89
CA VAL A 614 4.96 18.74 22.91
C VAL A 614 3.94 19.62 22.20
N ILE A 615 3.21 20.48 22.91
CA ILE A 615 2.26 21.43 22.30
C ILE A 615 2.96 22.31 21.26
N ARG A 616 4.15 22.83 21.56
CA ARG A 616 4.94 23.61 20.60
C ARG A 616 5.25 22.82 19.32
N TRP A 617 5.64 21.55 19.44
CA TRP A 617 5.90 20.71 18.26
C TRP A 617 4.64 20.43 17.43
N LEU A 618 3.48 20.33 18.08
CA LEU A 618 2.20 20.16 17.39
C LEU A 618 1.78 21.46 16.68
N ASP A 619 1.94 22.60 17.35
CA ASP A 619 1.67 23.93 16.77
C ASP A 619 2.60 24.25 15.59
N ASP A 620 3.88 23.88 15.65
CA ASP A 620 4.85 24.04 14.55
C ASP A 620 4.36 23.37 13.24
N LEU A 621 3.50 22.35 13.35
CA LEU A 621 2.93 21.60 12.22
C LEU A 621 1.42 21.81 12.07
N SER A 622 0.83 22.73 12.83
CA SER A 622 -0.62 23.00 12.85
C SER A 622 -1.47 21.74 13.11
N LEU A 623 -0.97 20.81 13.92
CA LEU A 623 -1.68 19.58 14.27
C LEU A 623 -2.71 19.85 15.38
N PRO A 624 -3.91 19.22 15.33
CA PRO A 624 -4.95 19.39 16.34
C PRO A 624 -4.51 18.81 17.69
N TRP A 625 -4.73 19.58 18.76
CA TRP A 625 -4.43 19.12 20.12
C TRP A 625 -5.42 19.63 21.17
N ILE A 626 -5.56 18.87 22.25
CA ILE A 626 -6.38 19.23 23.43
C ILE A 626 -5.57 18.99 24.70
N LEU A 627 -5.39 20.04 25.50
CA LEU A 627 -4.89 19.98 26.87
C LEU A 627 -6.07 20.02 27.86
N GLU A 628 -6.31 18.92 28.55
CA GLU A 628 -7.30 18.82 29.62
C GLU A 628 -6.67 19.00 30.98
N HIS A 629 -7.29 19.86 31.80
CA HIS A 629 -6.95 19.95 33.21
C HIS A 629 -8.12 20.55 34.03
N PRO A 630 -8.24 20.28 35.35
CA PRO A 630 -9.21 20.94 36.23
C PRO A 630 -9.23 22.47 36.10
N ARG A 631 -10.44 23.06 36.12
CA ARG A 631 -10.64 24.52 35.93
C ARG A 631 -9.92 25.36 36.99
N SER A 632 -9.88 24.91 38.23
CA SER A 632 -9.23 25.62 39.33
C SER A 632 -7.71 25.39 39.41
N SER A 633 -7.11 24.72 38.42
CA SER A 633 -5.69 24.40 38.45
C SER A 633 -4.80 25.64 38.33
N LYS A 634 -3.66 25.59 39.03
CA LYS A 634 -2.61 26.60 38.92
C LYS A 634 -1.80 26.47 37.63
N CYS A 635 -1.94 25.37 36.87
CA CYS A 635 -1.24 25.23 35.60
C CYS A 635 -1.67 26.31 34.57
N TRP A 636 -2.91 26.81 34.69
CA TRP A 636 -3.41 27.90 33.86
C TRP A 636 -2.69 29.23 34.12
N LEU A 637 -1.99 29.37 35.25
CA LEU A 637 -1.21 30.57 35.60
C LEU A 637 0.23 30.51 35.05
N LEU A 638 0.66 29.37 34.49
CA LEU A 638 2.00 29.24 33.92
C LEU A 638 2.16 30.21 32.74
N PRO A 639 3.23 31.03 32.68
CA PRO A 639 3.41 32.00 31.60
C PRO A 639 3.34 31.40 30.19
N PRO A 640 3.90 30.19 29.90
CA PRO A 640 3.75 29.58 28.58
C PRO A 640 2.30 29.18 28.25
N VAL A 641 1.50 28.79 29.25
CA VAL A 641 0.08 28.46 29.06
C VAL A 641 -0.73 29.74 28.86
N GLN A 642 -0.41 30.82 29.59
CA GLN A 642 -0.98 32.15 29.36
C GLN A 642 -0.67 32.70 27.96
N ALA A 643 0.51 32.41 27.42
CA ALA A 643 0.84 32.75 26.04
C ALA A 643 -0.04 31.97 25.05
N LEU A 644 -0.18 30.66 25.25
CA LEU A 644 -1.08 29.83 24.44
C LEU A 644 -2.52 30.34 24.49
N LEU A 645 -3.05 30.68 25.67
CA LEU A 645 -4.40 31.22 25.85
C LEU A 645 -4.68 32.52 25.08
N LYS A 646 -3.62 33.27 24.72
CA LYS A 646 -3.72 34.52 23.95
C LYS A 646 -3.56 34.29 22.44
N SER A 647 -3.18 33.09 22.02
CA SER A 647 -2.96 32.76 20.61
C SER A 647 -4.28 32.62 19.86
N SER A 648 -4.33 33.17 18.63
CA SER A 648 -5.56 33.22 17.81
C SER A 648 -6.06 31.86 17.34
N HIS A 649 -5.20 30.84 17.25
CA HIS A 649 -5.55 29.48 16.84
C HIS A 649 -5.99 28.57 18.00
N THR A 650 -6.10 29.13 19.20
CA THR A 650 -6.46 28.38 20.41
C THR A 650 -7.83 28.78 20.93
N PHE A 651 -8.51 27.82 21.55
CA PHE A 651 -9.82 28.03 22.14
C PHE A 651 -9.91 27.36 23.51
N VAL A 652 -10.62 28.01 24.42
CA VAL A 652 -10.90 27.50 25.77
C VAL A 652 -12.32 26.97 25.83
N VAL A 653 -12.46 25.71 26.20
CA VAL A 653 -13.77 25.08 26.43
C VAL A 653 -13.88 24.66 27.89
N HIS A 654 -14.99 25.02 28.51
CA HIS A 654 -15.30 24.57 29.86
C HIS A 654 -16.32 23.44 29.82
N THR A 655 -16.09 22.42 30.65
CA THR A 655 -17.01 21.30 30.78
C THR A 655 -17.07 20.76 32.20
N ASP A 656 -18.23 20.29 32.61
CA ASP A 656 -18.46 19.69 33.93
C ASP A 656 -18.72 18.18 33.77
N MET A 657 -17.87 17.34 34.39
CA MET A 657 -17.90 15.87 34.20
C MET A 657 -19.28 15.22 34.47
N CYS A 658 -20.10 15.79 35.36
CA CYS A 658 -21.45 15.27 35.65
C CYS A 658 -22.38 15.28 34.44
N GLN A 659 -22.15 16.18 33.48
CA GLN A 659 -22.89 16.27 32.21
C GLN A 659 -22.53 15.13 31.24
N TRP A 660 -21.46 14.37 31.55
CA TRP A 660 -20.96 13.25 30.75
C TRP A 660 -21.25 11.87 31.35
N GLY A 661 -21.98 11.82 32.48
CA GLY A 661 -22.42 10.56 33.08
C GLY A 661 -21.90 10.29 34.49
N THR A 662 -20.99 11.11 35.03
CA THR A 662 -20.50 10.91 36.40
C THR A 662 -21.53 11.35 37.44
N ARG A 663 -21.40 10.79 38.65
CA ARG A 663 -22.23 11.18 39.81
C ARG A 663 -21.71 12.44 40.51
N TRP A 664 -20.46 12.84 40.25
CA TRP A 664 -19.81 14.02 40.82
C TRP A 664 -19.65 15.14 39.79
N LYS A 665 -19.65 16.39 40.26
CA LYS A 665 -19.26 17.56 39.45
C LYS A 665 -17.75 17.78 39.57
N ARG A 666 -17.04 17.71 38.45
CA ARG A 666 -15.61 18.08 38.35
C ARG A 666 -15.47 19.12 37.24
N PRO A 667 -15.42 20.42 37.58
CA PRO A 667 -15.23 21.48 36.60
C PRO A 667 -13.87 21.35 35.92
N THR A 668 -13.91 21.23 34.60
CA THR A 668 -12.76 20.90 33.75
C THR A 668 -12.62 21.96 32.67
N THR A 669 -11.38 22.23 32.28
CA THR A 669 -11.06 23.13 31.17
C THR A 669 -10.26 22.37 30.14
N LEU A 670 -10.64 22.55 28.89
CA LEU A 670 -9.98 22.03 27.70
C LEU A 670 -9.40 23.25 26.97
N LEU A 671 -8.07 23.38 26.99
CA LEU A 671 -7.38 24.30 26.09
C LEU A 671 -7.11 23.53 24.80
N THR A 672 -7.59 24.05 23.69
CA THR A 672 -7.51 23.37 22.40
C THR A 672 -6.75 24.25 21.41
N GLY A 673 -6.00 23.63 20.50
CA GLY A 673 -5.29 24.34 19.42
C GLY A 673 -5.43 23.60 18.11
N ASN A 674 -5.55 24.34 17.01
CA ASN A 674 -5.73 23.79 15.65
C ASN A 674 -6.94 22.85 15.51
N VAL A 675 -7.99 23.05 16.33
CA VAL A 675 -9.27 22.35 16.24
C VAL A 675 -10.33 23.36 15.81
N ASP A 676 -11.18 22.98 14.85
CA ASP A 676 -12.27 23.84 14.40
C ASP A 676 -13.23 24.18 15.57
N SER A 677 -13.44 25.48 15.78
CA SER A 677 -14.34 26.03 16.79
C SER A 677 -15.77 25.47 16.77
N GLN A 678 -16.30 25.09 15.60
CA GLN A 678 -17.63 24.48 15.49
C GLN A 678 -17.66 23.11 16.16
N ASN A 679 -16.56 22.35 16.02
CA ASN A 679 -16.44 21.03 16.63
C ASN A 679 -16.26 21.10 18.15
N LEU A 680 -15.84 22.24 18.69
CA LEU A 680 -15.67 22.45 20.13
C LEU A 680 -16.99 22.64 20.89
N GLN A 681 -18.07 23.07 20.21
CA GLN A 681 -19.37 23.27 20.85
C GLN A 681 -19.89 21.99 21.53
N ARG A 682 -19.63 20.81 20.94
CA ARG A 682 -20.04 19.52 21.52
C ARG A 682 -19.40 19.23 22.88
N LEU A 683 -18.22 19.80 23.13
CA LEU A 683 -17.45 19.64 24.36
C LEU A 683 -17.91 20.61 25.46
N HIS A 684 -18.54 21.74 25.09
CA HIS A 684 -19.00 22.75 26.04
C HIS A 684 -20.29 22.32 26.74
N ARG A 685 -20.16 21.54 27.83
CA ARG A 685 -21.29 21.08 28.65
C ARG A 685 -21.13 21.49 30.10
N LEU A 686 -21.95 22.44 30.55
CA LEU A 686 -21.92 22.98 31.91
C LEU A 686 -23.13 22.54 32.74
N CYS A 687 -22.90 22.35 34.04
CA CYS A 687 -23.95 22.03 34.99
C CYS A 687 -24.45 23.31 35.66
N HIS A 688 -25.69 23.68 35.35
CA HIS A 688 -26.39 24.86 35.88
C HIS A 688 -27.21 24.58 37.15
N GLY A 689 -27.09 23.37 37.73
CA GLY A 689 -27.80 23.03 38.95
C GLY A 689 -27.27 23.78 40.18
N HIS A 690 -28.18 24.08 41.11
CA HIS A 690 -27.90 24.85 42.33
C HIS A 690 -27.79 23.94 43.56
N SER A 691 -27.17 24.45 44.63
CA SER A 691 -27.09 23.77 45.94
C SER A 691 -26.54 22.33 45.87
N GLY A 692 -25.58 22.09 44.99
CA GLY A 692 -24.97 20.77 44.82
C GLY A 692 -25.81 19.78 44.00
N VAL A 693 -26.94 20.18 43.43
CA VAL A 693 -27.77 19.33 42.55
C VAL A 693 -27.30 19.40 41.09
N CYS A 694 -27.37 18.29 40.37
CA CYS A 694 -27.01 18.20 38.95
C CYS A 694 -28.16 18.64 38.05
N SER A 695 -27.93 19.56 37.10
CA SER A 695 -28.97 19.99 36.14
C SER A 695 -29.39 18.91 35.15
N ARG A 696 -28.59 17.85 34.96
CA ARG A 696 -28.88 16.76 34.03
C ARG A 696 -29.74 15.66 34.65
N THR A 697 -29.50 15.34 35.92
CA THR A 697 -30.14 14.20 36.60
C THR A 697 -31.09 14.62 37.71
N SER A 698 -31.12 15.91 38.04
CA SER A 698 -31.87 16.47 39.19
C SER A 698 -31.51 15.79 40.53
N SER A 699 -30.35 15.16 40.62
CA SER A 699 -29.86 14.47 41.83
C SER A 699 -28.69 15.22 42.44
N THR A 700 -28.52 15.13 43.75
CA THR A 700 -27.36 15.68 44.46
C THR A 700 -26.06 15.07 43.93
N HIS A 701 -25.06 15.91 43.66
CA HIS A 701 -23.74 15.46 43.28
C HIS A 701 -23.09 14.68 44.42
N PHE A 702 -22.49 13.55 44.07
CA PHE A 702 -21.63 12.82 44.98
C PHE A 702 -20.37 13.64 45.27
N VAL A 703 -20.08 13.87 46.56
CA VAL A 703 -18.87 14.56 47.01
C VAL A 703 -17.70 13.59 46.98
N LEU A 704 -16.64 13.95 46.25
CA LEU A 704 -15.41 13.16 46.12
C LEU A 704 -14.56 13.26 47.40
N SER A 705 -15.02 12.64 48.49
CA SER A 705 -14.31 12.57 49.77
C SER A 705 -14.23 11.13 50.28
N GLY A 706 -13.13 10.77 50.93
CA GLY A 706 -12.91 9.45 51.50
C GLY A 706 -12.45 8.39 50.48
N LEU A 707 -12.61 7.12 50.86
CA LEU A 707 -12.16 5.95 50.10
C LEU A 707 -13.35 5.27 49.39
N ALA A 708 -13.11 4.80 48.17
CA ALA A 708 -13.99 3.93 47.41
C ALA A 708 -13.83 2.45 47.87
N PRO A 709 -14.75 1.55 47.48
CA PRO A 709 -14.57 0.12 47.68
C PRO A 709 -13.22 -0.35 47.10
N GLY A 710 -12.41 -1.02 47.92
CA GLY A 710 -11.03 -1.38 47.57
C GLY A 710 -9.93 -0.43 48.11
N GLN A 711 -10.28 0.48 49.03
CA GLN A 711 -9.37 1.44 49.66
C GLN A 711 -8.65 2.43 48.71
N VAL A 712 -9.24 2.69 47.54
CA VAL A 712 -8.73 3.69 46.60
C VAL A 712 -9.42 5.03 46.88
N PRO A 713 -8.71 6.16 47.02
CA PRO A 713 -9.34 7.47 47.20
C PRO A 713 -10.34 7.79 46.08
N TRP A 714 -11.53 8.31 46.41
CA TRP A 714 -12.53 8.72 45.41
C TRP A 714 -11.97 9.76 44.42
N THR A 715 -11.03 10.58 44.86
CA THR A 715 -10.30 11.52 44.00
C THR A 715 -9.52 10.81 42.90
N GLN A 716 -8.91 9.66 43.19
CA GLN A 716 -8.20 8.85 42.19
C GLN A 716 -9.18 8.17 41.21
N VAL A 717 -10.33 7.69 41.69
CA VAL A 717 -11.39 7.15 40.82
C VAL A 717 -11.92 8.21 39.85
N SER A 718 -11.98 9.47 40.29
CA SER A 718 -12.44 10.58 39.47
C SER A 718 -11.47 11.05 38.38
N HIS A 719 -10.27 10.46 38.30
CA HIS A 719 -9.28 10.78 37.28
C HIS A 719 -9.64 10.23 35.90
N GLU A 720 -10.38 9.12 35.82
CA GLU A 720 -10.76 8.52 34.55
C GLU A 720 -11.85 9.34 33.84
N HIS A 721 -11.64 9.64 32.55
CA HIS A 721 -12.63 10.35 31.75
C HIS A 721 -13.87 9.49 31.51
N PRO A 722 -15.08 10.07 31.61
CA PRO A 722 -16.31 9.36 31.27
C PRO A 722 -16.31 8.95 29.80
N LYS A 723 -16.78 7.75 29.48
CA LYS A 723 -16.81 7.22 28.11
C LYS A 723 -17.42 8.20 27.09
N LYS A 724 -18.51 8.88 27.45
CA LYS A 724 -19.17 9.87 26.58
C LYS A 724 -18.30 11.09 26.30
N LEU A 725 -17.47 11.51 27.25
CA LEU A 725 -16.50 12.58 27.04
C LEU A 725 -15.36 12.10 26.14
N CYS A 726 -14.85 10.88 26.35
CA CYS A 726 -13.84 10.29 25.47
C CYS A 726 -14.29 10.24 24.01
N ASP A 727 -15.54 9.79 23.77
CA ASP A 727 -16.14 9.75 22.43
C ASP A 727 -16.20 11.17 21.80
N ALA A 728 -16.55 12.19 22.57
CA ALA A 728 -16.61 13.57 22.10
C ALA A 728 -15.22 14.19 21.84
N LEU A 729 -14.24 13.92 22.71
CA LEU A 729 -12.84 14.35 22.56
C LEU A 729 -12.20 13.71 21.32
N ALA A 730 -12.39 12.41 21.15
CA ALA A 730 -11.90 11.66 20.00
C ALA A 730 -12.46 12.26 18.70
N PHE A 731 -13.77 12.54 18.66
CA PHE A 731 -14.37 13.18 17.49
C PHE A 731 -13.75 14.56 17.24
N ALA A 732 -13.65 15.42 18.26
CA ALA A 732 -13.12 16.78 18.08
C ALA A 732 -11.69 16.78 17.53
N LEU A 733 -10.83 15.89 18.02
CA LEU A 733 -9.45 15.74 17.53
C LEU A 733 -9.36 15.15 16.12
N THR A 734 -10.37 14.41 15.67
CA THR A 734 -10.39 13.76 14.36
C THR A 734 -11.31 14.46 13.36
N ALA A 735 -12.01 15.53 13.75
CA ALA A 735 -13.07 16.17 12.98
C ALA A 735 -12.65 16.58 11.57
N VAL A 736 -11.41 17.06 11.42
CA VAL A 736 -10.82 17.48 10.14
C VAL A 736 -10.70 16.30 9.14
N TYR A 737 -10.75 15.06 9.64
CA TYR A 737 -10.62 13.84 8.86
C TYR A 737 -11.96 13.09 8.68
N HIS A 738 -13.09 13.61 9.19
CA HIS A 738 -14.42 12.99 9.08
C HIS A 738 -15.27 13.55 7.93
N VAL A 739 -14.99 14.77 7.48
CA VAL A 739 -15.58 15.34 6.27
C VAL A 739 -14.74 14.83 5.10
N ASP A 740 -15.35 14.57 3.93
CA ASP A 740 -14.63 14.31 2.66
C ASP A 740 -13.31 15.07 2.70
N PRO A 741 -12.16 14.42 2.43
CA PRO A 741 -10.89 15.11 2.55
C PRO A 741 -11.07 16.39 1.74
N PRO A 742 -10.99 17.60 2.34
CA PRO A 742 -10.85 18.78 1.52
C PRO A 742 -9.71 18.41 0.60
N ALA A 743 -9.85 18.67 -0.70
CA ALA A 743 -8.76 18.55 -1.64
C ALA A 743 -7.60 19.34 -1.03
N GLN A 744 -6.80 18.66 -0.20
CA GLN A 744 -5.61 19.22 0.35
C GLN A 744 -4.82 19.36 -0.94
N PRO A 745 -4.30 20.56 -1.25
CA PRO A 745 -3.24 20.59 -2.22
C PRO A 745 -2.29 19.52 -1.72
N LEU A 746 -1.98 18.53 -2.56
CA LEU A 746 -0.81 17.68 -2.39
C LEU A 746 0.27 18.68 -1.97
N ARG A 747 0.53 18.79 -0.66
CA ARG A 747 1.71 19.48 -0.17
C ARG A 747 2.75 18.46 -0.58
N THR A 748 3.14 18.58 -1.84
CA THR A 748 4.43 18.19 -2.34
C THR A 748 5.35 18.49 -1.19
N ARG A 749 5.94 17.43 -0.65
CA ARG A 749 7.10 17.56 0.23
C ARG A 749 7.94 18.70 -0.35
N PRO A 750 8.45 19.65 0.45
CA PRO A 750 9.54 20.46 -0.02
C PRO A 750 10.74 19.52 -0.16
N PHE A 751 10.78 18.75 -1.24
CA PHE A 751 11.94 18.02 -1.73
C PHE A 751 13.09 19.03 -2.00
N GLY A 752 12.75 20.32 -2.19
CA GLY A 752 13.68 21.43 -2.38
C GLY A 752 14.40 22.00 -1.15
N LYS A 753 14.44 21.32 0.00
CA LYS A 753 15.33 21.74 1.13
C LYS A 753 16.41 20.72 1.51
N TRP A 754 16.49 19.59 0.81
CA TRP A 754 17.59 18.64 0.95
C TRP A 754 18.74 18.87 -0.05
N LEU A 755 18.54 19.73 -1.06
CA LEU A 755 19.53 20.08 -2.10
C LEU A 755 20.29 21.40 -1.85
N GLY A 756 20.34 21.87 -0.60
CA GLY A 756 21.09 23.08 -0.22
C GLY A 756 22.31 22.84 0.66
N ARG A 757 22.63 21.58 0.99
CA ARG A 757 23.76 21.19 1.85
C ARG A 757 24.45 19.87 1.46
N LEU A 758 24.11 19.31 0.32
CA LEU A 758 24.85 18.28 -0.41
C LEU A 758 25.03 18.82 -1.83
#